data_AF-A0A8U1H7L4-F1
#
_entry.id   AF-A0A8U1H7L4-F1
#
_cell.length_a   1.000
_cell.length_b   1.000
_cell.length_c   1.000
_cell.angle_alpha   90.00
_cell.angle_beta   90.00
_cell.angle_gamma   90.00
#
_symmetry.space_group_name_H-M   'P 1'
#
loop_
_entity.id
_entity.type
_entity.pdbx_description
1 polymer ?
#
loop_
_entity_poly.entity_id
_entity_poly.type
_entity_poly.pdbx_seq_one_letter_code
_entity_poly.pdbx_strand_id
1 'polypeptide(L)'
;MTEATGTALKVVSHVNGLGVVNEGFETQEDDISVSNRSSIKEEHSRKGLGLYLSKVCKPINATEDYFNAHAKTIKCIVLGLLGAGYVAYFITACILDFERAIALVVLTSLAVVSKAYDLVKTYHGDSITKCFIPAQRCFNNFRGWIIGVFVVAVLVLLVTWLVVDTSKRPEQLISFGGVCMFILVIFIFSAHRTEVAWRSVFWGLGLQFCIGLFVIRTEPGLTAFQWLGEQVQIFLNYTKNGSSFVFGPLVSDIFAFQALPIVIFFSSVMSVLYFLGIMQWLIIKIAWVMQITMGTSPTETLSVAGNIFVGQTEAPLLIRPYLMDMTKSEVHAVMVGGFSTIAGSVMGAFISFGIDASSLISASVMAAPCALAISKLSYPETEESKFTSEENIKVACGDEQNILEAASSGASTSIGLVANIAANLIAFLAILAFINASLGWLGGLVGFPSITFEIICSYVFMPVAFMMGIPFEESFIVAELIGTKLFLNEFLAYQKLSELKTNRVNGLDEMIGEERQWISVRSEIICTYALCGFANFSSLGIVIGGLSSICPSRRADVSSLVLRALFTGTCVSLINACIAGILFVPPLNCLDVFGTSFFNTTNIDLKNCCTDLFGSTVNNGTISFEGSWSTVTNATLYFTNCCDLFDYAVCN
;
A
#
# COMPACT_ATOMS: atom_id res chain seq x y z
N MET A 1 10.78 -21.07 72.03
CA MET A 1 9.61 -21.35 71.16
C MET A 1 10.17 -21.59 69.76
N THR A 2 10.72 -22.78 69.50
CA THR A 2 10.01 -24.04 69.16
C THR A 2 9.42 -23.99 67.75
N GLU A 3 9.79 -24.79 66.75
CA GLU A 3 10.88 -25.77 66.47
C GLU A 3 10.84 -26.00 64.92
N ALA A 4 11.75 -26.65 64.18
CA ALA A 4 13.14 -27.13 64.29
C ALA A 4 13.57 -27.59 62.87
N THR A 5 14.84 -27.70 62.45
CA THR A 5 16.17 -27.27 62.94
C THR A 5 17.12 -27.29 61.74
N GLY A 6 18.15 -26.41 61.68
CA GLY A 6 19.24 -26.56 60.70
C GLY A 6 20.38 -27.45 61.23
N THR A 7 21.17 -28.09 60.35
CA THR A 7 22.66 -28.03 60.35
C THR A 7 23.35 -28.99 59.34
N ALA A 8 24.51 -28.53 58.86
CA ALA A 8 25.74 -29.28 58.55
C ALA A 8 25.77 -30.39 57.46
N LEU A 9 26.35 -30.00 56.32
CA LEU A 9 27.48 -30.66 55.63
C LEU A 9 27.88 -32.10 56.02
N LYS A 10 27.94 -32.97 55.02
CA LYS A 10 28.78 -34.19 55.00
C LYS A 10 29.56 -34.25 53.68
N VAL A 11 30.84 -34.62 53.75
CA VAL A 11 31.81 -34.60 52.63
C VAL A 11 32.09 -36.03 52.14
N VAL A 12 32.66 -36.18 50.92
CA VAL A 12 33.18 -37.42 50.28
C VAL A 12 32.07 -38.29 49.61
N SER A 13 32.16 -38.79 48.36
CA SER A 13 33.23 -38.87 47.32
C SER A 13 32.65 -38.88 45.88
N HIS A 14 33.53 -38.73 44.87
CA HIS A 14 33.30 -38.96 43.41
C HIS A 14 32.32 -40.09 43.04
N VAL A 15 31.55 -39.89 41.96
CA VAL A 15 31.59 -40.66 40.68
C VAL A 15 30.77 -39.92 39.60
N ASN A 16 31.12 -40.17 38.33
CA ASN A 16 30.65 -39.53 37.08
C ASN A 16 29.17 -39.12 37.00
N GLY A 17 28.93 -38.00 36.33
CA GLY A 17 27.60 -37.41 36.17
C GLY A 17 26.73 -38.04 35.09
N LEU A 18 25.43 -37.84 35.25
CA LEU A 18 24.38 -37.98 34.23
C LEU A 18 23.22 -37.08 34.68
N GLY A 19 23.11 -35.89 34.07
CA GLY A 19 21.93 -35.05 34.21
C GLY A 19 20.90 -35.47 33.18
N VAL A 20 19.66 -35.71 33.60
CA VAL A 20 18.56 -36.03 32.69
C VAL A 20 18.12 -34.75 31.99
N VAL A 21 18.34 -34.68 30.68
CA VAL A 21 17.72 -33.70 29.78
C VAL A 21 16.84 -34.47 28.81
N ASN A 22 15.65 -33.92 28.56
CA ASN A 22 14.63 -34.55 27.73
C ASN A 22 14.74 -33.97 26.31
N GLU A 23 15.36 -34.73 25.40
CA GLU A 23 15.33 -34.51 23.95
C GLU A 23 14.58 -35.71 23.35
N GLY A 24 13.69 -35.54 22.38
CA GLY A 24 13.87 -34.71 21.19
C GLY A 24 14.17 -35.68 20.06
N PHE A 25 13.13 -36.26 19.47
CA PHE A 25 13.26 -37.42 18.59
C PHE A 25 13.67 -36.97 17.17
N GLU A 26 14.98 -36.89 16.92
CA GLU A 26 15.50 -36.75 15.56
C GLU A 26 15.25 -38.03 14.74
N THR A 27 15.05 -37.84 13.44
CA THR A 27 14.81 -38.92 12.48
C THR A 27 16.10 -39.19 11.71
N GLN A 28 16.54 -40.43 11.67
CA GLN A 28 17.67 -40.85 10.84
C GLN A 28 17.25 -42.08 10.02
N GLU A 29 17.41 -41.98 8.71
CA GLU A 29 17.18 -43.08 7.75
C GLU A 29 18.29 -44.12 7.86
N ASP A 30 17.96 -45.40 7.63
CA ASP A 30 18.94 -46.39 7.17
C ASP A 30 18.25 -47.52 6.38
N ASP A 31 18.71 -47.72 5.15
CA ASP A 31 18.31 -48.81 4.24
C ASP A 31 18.93 -50.15 4.67
N ILE A 32 18.13 -51.20 4.91
CA ILE A 32 18.64 -52.59 4.87
C ILE A 32 17.72 -53.54 4.09
N SER A 33 18.34 -54.21 3.12
CA SER A 33 17.77 -55.17 2.17
C SER A 33 17.25 -56.48 2.76
N VAL A 34 16.26 -57.06 2.07
CA VAL A 34 15.61 -58.35 2.38
C VAL A 34 16.52 -59.57 2.20
N SER A 35 16.55 -60.49 3.17
CA SER A 35 16.78 -61.92 2.89
C SER A 35 16.11 -62.89 3.89
N ASN A 36 15.11 -63.64 3.42
CA ASN A 36 14.66 -64.99 3.83
C ASN A 36 14.85 -65.49 5.29
N ARG A 37 13.72 -65.80 5.98
CA ARG A 37 13.21 -67.21 6.09
C ARG A 37 11.85 -67.41 6.78
N SER A 38 11.07 -68.33 6.19
CA SER A 38 10.12 -69.29 6.79
C SER A 38 9.03 -68.86 7.80
N SER A 39 7.85 -68.56 7.27
CA SER A 39 6.58 -69.30 7.50
C SER A 39 6.32 -69.99 8.86
N ILE A 40 5.37 -69.46 9.63
CA ILE A 40 4.39 -70.24 10.42
C ILE A 40 2.98 -69.69 10.16
N LYS A 41 1.99 -70.57 10.07
CA LYS A 41 0.58 -70.23 9.79
C LYS A 41 -0.17 -69.77 11.05
N GLU A 42 -0.80 -68.60 10.98
CA GLU A 42 -2.05 -68.33 11.70
C GLU A 42 -3.15 -67.99 10.69
N GLU A 43 -3.95 -69.01 10.35
CA GLU A 43 -5.09 -68.89 9.46
C GLU A 43 -6.31 -69.46 10.18
N HIS A 44 -7.10 -68.62 10.88
CA HIS A 44 -8.56 -68.76 11.09
C HIS A 44 -9.14 -67.66 11.99
N SER A 45 -9.22 -66.40 11.48
CA SER A 45 -10.17 -65.39 12.01
C SER A 45 -10.40 -64.21 11.05
N ARG A 46 -9.36 -63.75 10.33
CA ARG A 46 -9.41 -62.51 9.51
C ARG A 46 -10.23 -62.57 8.20
N LYS A 47 -10.72 -63.72 7.76
CA LYS A 47 -11.39 -63.84 6.44
C LYS A 47 -12.78 -63.19 6.37
N GLY A 48 -13.49 -63.00 7.49
CA GLY A 48 -14.80 -62.34 7.49
C GLY A 48 -14.73 -60.82 7.25
N LEU A 49 -13.87 -60.13 8.02
CA LEU A 49 -13.81 -58.68 8.05
C LEU A 49 -13.21 -58.07 6.76
N GLY A 50 -12.15 -58.68 6.22
CA GLY A 50 -11.50 -58.21 4.98
C GLY A 50 -12.38 -58.37 3.73
N LEU A 51 -13.25 -59.38 3.70
CA LEU A 51 -14.23 -59.57 2.62
C LEU A 51 -15.37 -58.54 2.68
N TYR A 52 -15.75 -58.10 3.89
CA TYR A 52 -16.74 -57.04 4.06
C TYR A 52 -16.15 -55.66 3.68
N LEU A 53 -14.96 -55.34 4.20
CA LEU A 53 -14.24 -54.10 3.87
C LEU A 53 -13.93 -53.99 2.37
N SER A 54 -13.48 -55.06 1.70
CA SER A 54 -13.23 -55.02 0.25
C SER A 54 -14.51 -54.91 -0.59
N LYS A 55 -15.66 -55.40 -0.11
CA LYS A 55 -16.97 -55.18 -0.76
C LYS A 55 -17.49 -53.75 -0.59
N VAL A 56 -17.14 -53.06 0.49
CA VAL A 56 -17.49 -51.66 0.73
C VAL A 56 -16.52 -50.70 0.02
N CYS A 57 -15.23 -51.02 -0.04
CA CYS A 57 -14.24 -50.19 -0.75
C CYS A 57 -14.37 -50.29 -2.27
N LYS A 58 -14.75 -51.45 -2.85
CA LYS A 58 -14.91 -51.60 -4.31
C LYS A 58 -15.82 -50.55 -4.98
N PRO A 59 -17.05 -50.27 -4.51
CA PRO A 59 -17.88 -49.21 -5.10
C PRO A 59 -17.33 -47.81 -4.81
N ILE A 60 -16.65 -47.58 -3.69
CA ILE A 60 -16.02 -46.28 -3.37
C ILE A 60 -14.86 -46.01 -4.33
N ASN A 61 -13.90 -46.92 -4.45
CA ASN A 61 -12.78 -46.82 -5.38
C ASN A 61 -13.26 -46.75 -6.84
N ALA A 62 -14.27 -47.52 -7.25
CA ALA A 62 -14.82 -47.42 -8.60
C ALA A 62 -15.53 -46.08 -8.86
N THR A 63 -16.11 -45.45 -7.82
CA THR A 63 -16.67 -44.10 -7.91
C THR A 63 -15.56 -43.07 -7.99
N GLU A 64 -14.50 -43.22 -7.21
CA GLU A 64 -13.31 -42.36 -7.22
C GLU A 64 -12.56 -42.44 -8.56
N ASP A 65 -12.36 -43.63 -9.11
CA ASP A 65 -11.80 -43.86 -10.44
C ASP A 65 -12.67 -43.24 -11.54
N TYR A 66 -14.01 -43.34 -11.44
CA TYR A 66 -14.93 -42.70 -12.38
C TYR A 66 -14.92 -41.16 -12.27
N PHE A 67 -14.89 -40.63 -11.04
CA PHE A 67 -14.75 -39.20 -10.80
C PHE A 67 -13.41 -38.68 -11.30
N ASN A 68 -12.31 -39.41 -11.13
CA ASN A 68 -10.99 -39.06 -11.66
C ASN A 68 -10.95 -39.13 -13.19
N ALA A 69 -11.50 -40.19 -13.80
CA ALA A 69 -11.60 -40.35 -15.25
C ALA A 69 -12.50 -39.29 -15.92
N HIS A 70 -13.44 -38.69 -15.20
CA HIS A 70 -14.34 -37.65 -15.73
C HIS A 70 -14.18 -36.29 -15.03
N ALA A 71 -13.15 -36.11 -14.19
CA ALA A 71 -12.96 -34.93 -13.35
C ALA A 71 -12.98 -33.63 -14.15
N LYS A 72 -12.35 -33.62 -15.33
CA LYS A 72 -12.29 -32.47 -16.23
C LYS A 72 -13.67 -32.10 -16.79
N THR A 73 -14.47 -33.10 -17.18
CA THR A 73 -15.83 -32.92 -17.71
C THR A 73 -16.79 -32.51 -16.60
N ILE A 74 -16.74 -33.16 -15.44
CA ILE A 74 -17.55 -32.83 -14.26
C ILE A 74 -17.22 -31.42 -13.77
N LYS A 75 -15.93 -31.05 -13.66
CA LYS A 75 -15.50 -29.68 -13.31
C LYS A 75 -16.02 -28.65 -14.31
N CYS A 76 -16.05 -28.97 -15.60
CA CYS A 76 -16.61 -28.09 -16.63
C CYS A 76 -18.13 -27.93 -16.52
N ILE A 77 -18.86 -29.01 -16.22
CA ILE A 77 -20.33 -28.98 -16.00
C ILE A 77 -20.66 -28.18 -14.73
N VAL A 78 -19.94 -28.40 -13.63
CA VAL A 78 -20.13 -27.69 -12.36
C VAL A 78 -19.80 -26.20 -12.53
N LEU A 79 -18.69 -25.85 -13.19
CA LEU A 79 -18.37 -24.45 -13.53
C LEU A 79 -19.42 -23.83 -14.46
N GLY A 80 -19.96 -24.59 -15.42
CA GLY A 80 -21.04 -24.13 -16.31
C GLY A 80 -22.34 -23.84 -15.55
N LEU A 81 -22.72 -24.71 -14.62
CA LEU A 81 -23.91 -24.52 -13.76
C LEU A 81 -23.73 -23.35 -12.79
N LEU A 82 -22.56 -23.23 -12.15
CA LEU A 82 -22.23 -22.09 -11.28
C LEU A 82 -22.21 -20.78 -12.07
N GLY A 83 -21.64 -20.78 -13.28
CA GLY A 83 -21.64 -19.63 -14.18
C GLY A 83 -23.05 -19.22 -14.63
N ALA A 84 -23.89 -20.19 -15.01
CA ALA A 84 -25.29 -19.92 -15.36
C ALA A 84 -26.10 -19.41 -14.16
N GLY A 85 -25.91 -19.98 -12.96
CA GLY A 85 -26.50 -19.50 -11.72
C GLY A 85 -26.05 -18.08 -11.36
N TYR A 86 -24.76 -17.77 -11.54
CA TYR A 86 -24.23 -16.42 -11.35
C TYR A 86 -24.82 -15.41 -12.34
N VAL A 87 -24.94 -15.76 -13.63
CA VAL A 87 -25.56 -14.89 -14.63
C VAL A 87 -27.05 -14.65 -14.32
N ALA A 88 -27.77 -15.69 -13.89
CA ALA A 88 -29.16 -15.53 -13.44
C ALA A 88 -29.26 -14.59 -12.23
N TYR A 89 -28.43 -14.79 -11.20
CA TYR A 89 -28.35 -13.90 -10.04
C TYR A 89 -28.01 -12.46 -10.43
N PHE A 90 -27.02 -12.26 -11.31
CA PHE A 90 -26.61 -10.95 -11.80
C PHE A 90 -27.76 -10.20 -12.50
N ILE A 91 -28.47 -10.89 -13.41
CA ILE A 91 -29.64 -10.32 -14.10
C ILE A 91 -30.74 -9.98 -13.10
N THR A 92 -31.04 -10.87 -12.14
CA THR A 92 -32.04 -10.63 -11.09
C THR A 92 -31.66 -9.43 -10.21
N ALA A 93 -30.40 -9.29 -9.81
CA ALA A 93 -29.92 -8.16 -9.03
C ALA A 93 -30.09 -6.82 -9.79
N CYS A 94 -29.72 -6.79 -11.08
CA CYS A 94 -29.88 -5.61 -11.92
C CYS A 94 -31.34 -5.19 -12.15
N ILE A 95 -32.29 -6.14 -12.09
CA ILE A 95 -33.73 -5.88 -12.28
C ILE A 95 -34.39 -5.41 -10.97
N LEU A 96 -33.97 -5.94 -9.81
CA LEU A 96 -34.58 -5.61 -8.53
C LEU A 96 -34.17 -4.22 -8.01
N ASP A 97 -32.89 -3.91 -8.06
CA ASP A 97 -32.31 -2.67 -7.54
C ASP A 97 -30.99 -2.37 -8.27
N PHE A 98 -31.08 -1.56 -9.32
CA PHE A 98 -29.91 -1.26 -10.15
C PHE A 98 -28.85 -0.45 -9.40
N GLU A 99 -29.25 0.49 -8.53
CA GLU A 99 -28.33 1.33 -7.77
C GLU A 99 -27.47 0.49 -6.83
N ARG A 100 -28.10 -0.45 -6.12
CA ARG A 100 -27.39 -1.41 -5.26
C ARG A 100 -26.55 -2.41 -6.05
N ALA A 101 -26.87 -2.66 -7.31
CA ALA A 101 -26.13 -3.55 -8.19
C ALA A 101 -24.92 -2.89 -8.90
N ILE A 102 -24.74 -1.56 -8.83
CA ILE A 102 -23.68 -0.84 -9.59
C ILE A 102 -22.29 -1.48 -9.40
N ALA A 103 -21.87 -1.77 -8.17
CA ALA A 103 -20.57 -2.39 -7.91
C ALA A 103 -20.43 -3.77 -8.58
N LEU A 104 -21.50 -4.57 -8.58
CA LEU A 104 -21.53 -5.87 -9.23
C LEU A 104 -21.50 -5.72 -10.76
N VAL A 105 -22.17 -4.72 -11.33
CA VAL A 105 -22.14 -4.37 -12.77
C VAL A 105 -20.75 -3.92 -13.21
N VAL A 106 -20.07 -3.10 -12.41
CA VAL A 106 -18.70 -2.64 -12.71
C VAL A 106 -17.72 -3.81 -12.65
N LEU A 107 -17.79 -4.66 -11.62
CA LEU A 107 -16.91 -5.83 -11.50
C LEU A 107 -17.16 -6.88 -12.60
N THR A 108 -18.43 -7.18 -12.95
CA THR A 108 -18.74 -8.12 -14.03
C THR A 108 -18.34 -7.56 -15.39
N SER A 109 -18.60 -6.29 -15.67
CA SER A 109 -18.19 -5.66 -16.93
C SER A 109 -16.66 -5.63 -17.07
N LEU A 110 -15.91 -5.30 -16.02
CA LEU A 110 -14.44 -5.40 -16.01
C LEU A 110 -13.95 -6.83 -16.26
N ALA A 111 -14.55 -7.84 -15.62
CA ALA A 111 -14.19 -9.24 -15.83
C ALA A 111 -14.51 -9.71 -17.27
N VAL A 112 -15.67 -9.35 -17.80
CA VAL A 112 -16.10 -9.66 -19.17
C VAL A 112 -15.22 -8.95 -20.20
N VAL A 113 -14.93 -7.65 -20.03
CA VAL A 113 -14.03 -6.89 -20.91
C VAL A 113 -12.61 -7.45 -20.87
N SER A 114 -12.10 -7.80 -19.69
CA SER A 114 -10.77 -8.42 -19.54
C SER A 114 -10.68 -9.77 -20.26
N LYS A 115 -11.68 -10.64 -20.07
CA LYS A 115 -11.73 -11.94 -20.76
C LYS A 115 -12.00 -11.82 -22.26
N ALA A 116 -12.84 -10.87 -22.68
CA ALA A 116 -13.07 -10.57 -24.09
C ALA A 116 -11.79 -10.05 -24.76
N TYR A 117 -11.04 -9.16 -24.10
CA TYR A 117 -9.74 -8.67 -24.57
C TYR A 117 -8.72 -9.82 -24.71
N ASP A 118 -8.55 -10.64 -23.67
CA ASP A 118 -7.62 -11.77 -23.71
C ASP A 118 -8.05 -12.81 -24.80
N LEU A 119 -9.35 -13.05 -24.99
CA LEU A 119 -9.91 -13.91 -26.04
C LEU A 119 -9.68 -13.33 -27.45
N VAL A 120 -9.96 -12.05 -27.66
CA VAL A 120 -9.75 -11.35 -28.95
C VAL A 120 -8.26 -11.34 -29.29
N LYS A 121 -7.38 -11.09 -28.32
CA LYS A 121 -5.92 -11.18 -28.50
C LYS A 121 -5.50 -12.60 -28.93
N THR A 122 -6.10 -13.64 -28.34
CA THR A 122 -5.77 -15.05 -28.63
C THR A 122 -6.26 -15.52 -29.99
N TYR A 123 -7.53 -15.24 -30.36
CA TYR A 123 -8.14 -15.77 -31.58
C TYR A 123 -8.00 -14.85 -32.80
N HIS A 124 -7.97 -13.53 -32.59
CA HIS A 124 -7.99 -12.53 -33.65
C HIS A 124 -6.74 -11.63 -33.65
N GLY A 125 -5.80 -11.80 -32.71
CA GLY A 125 -4.58 -10.99 -32.60
C GLY A 125 -3.82 -10.87 -33.92
N ASP A 126 -3.55 -11.99 -34.60
CA ASP A 126 -2.88 -12.00 -35.90
C ASP A 126 -3.67 -11.29 -37.00
N SER A 127 -5.01 -11.40 -36.98
CA SER A 127 -5.89 -10.82 -38.00
C SER A 127 -6.04 -9.32 -37.82
N ILE A 128 -6.21 -8.86 -36.57
CA ILE A 128 -6.21 -7.45 -36.18
C ILE A 128 -4.85 -6.84 -36.50
N THR A 129 -3.74 -7.50 -36.13
CA THR A 129 -2.39 -7.03 -36.45
C THR A 129 -2.23 -6.88 -37.96
N LYS A 130 -2.59 -7.90 -38.76
CA LYS A 130 -2.54 -7.84 -40.24
C LYS A 130 -3.40 -6.73 -40.83
N CYS A 131 -4.60 -6.49 -40.29
CA CYS A 131 -5.48 -5.40 -40.70
C CYS A 131 -4.87 -4.01 -40.41
N PHE A 132 -4.15 -3.88 -39.29
CA PHE A 132 -3.46 -2.65 -38.93
C PHE A 132 -2.09 -2.46 -39.60
N ILE A 133 -1.44 -3.47 -40.21
CA ILE A 133 -0.15 -3.31 -40.94
C ILE A 133 -0.11 -2.09 -41.89
N PRO A 134 -1.07 -1.86 -42.81
CA PRO A 134 -1.04 -0.70 -43.70
C PRO A 134 -1.14 0.63 -42.95
N ALA A 135 -2.04 0.72 -41.96
CA ALA A 135 -2.17 1.88 -41.09
C ALA A 135 -0.90 2.10 -40.24
N GLN A 136 -0.29 1.03 -39.74
CA GLN A 136 0.93 1.03 -38.93
C GLN A 136 2.18 1.40 -39.74
N ARG A 137 2.25 1.07 -41.04
CA ARG A 137 3.31 1.57 -41.94
C ARG A 137 3.18 3.07 -42.21
N CYS A 138 1.96 3.52 -42.54
CA CYS A 138 1.69 4.95 -42.74
C CYS A 138 1.96 5.74 -41.45
N PHE A 139 1.46 5.23 -40.32
CA PHE A 139 1.71 5.78 -38.99
C PHE A 139 3.19 5.77 -38.65
N ASN A 140 3.94 4.67 -38.83
CA ASN A 140 5.39 4.63 -38.54
C ASN A 140 6.18 5.69 -39.32
N ASN A 141 5.86 5.95 -40.58
CA ASN A 141 6.52 7.01 -41.36
C ASN A 141 6.30 8.42 -40.76
N PHE A 142 5.12 8.67 -40.17
CA PHE A 142 4.79 9.92 -39.49
C PHE A 142 4.89 9.84 -37.96
N ARG A 143 5.33 8.73 -37.37
CA ARG A 143 5.12 8.40 -35.95
C ARG A 143 5.87 9.35 -35.03
N GLY A 144 7.12 9.66 -35.34
CA GLY A 144 7.90 10.65 -34.60
C GLY A 144 7.27 12.04 -34.65
N TRP A 145 6.68 12.41 -35.79
CA TRP A 145 6.05 13.71 -35.97
C TRP A 145 4.67 13.78 -35.29
N ILE A 146 3.79 12.79 -35.48
CA ILE A 146 2.46 12.74 -34.85
C ILE A 146 2.58 12.62 -33.33
N ILE A 147 3.45 11.73 -32.81
CA ILE A 147 3.68 11.63 -31.37
C ILE A 147 4.33 12.91 -30.84
N GLY A 148 5.29 13.50 -31.57
CA GLY A 148 5.90 14.78 -31.19
C GLY A 148 4.88 15.91 -31.08
N VAL A 149 4.03 16.10 -32.11
CA VAL A 149 2.98 17.12 -32.12
C VAL A 149 1.93 16.85 -31.03
N PHE A 150 1.51 15.59 -30.83
CA PHE A 150 0.54 15.24 -29.80
C PHE A 150 1.10 15.48 -28.38
N VAL A 151 2.32 15.03 -28.11
CA VAL A 151 3.01 15.24 -26.82
C VAL A 151 3.21 16.74 -26.58
N VAL A 152 3.67 17.51 -27.57
CA VAL A 152 3.82 18.97 -27.44
C VAL A 152 2.48 19.65 -27.20
N ALA A 153 1.41 19.26 -27.90
CA ALA A 153 0.07 19.83 -27.69
C ALA A 153 -0.48 19.52 -26.29
N VAL A 154 -0.36 18.28 -25.83
CA VAL A 154 -0.77 17.87 -24.47
C VAL A 154 0.07 18.60 -23.41
N LEU A 155 1.38 18.71 -23.62
CA LEU A 155 2.29 19.39 -22.67
C LEU A 155 2.02 20.89 -22.62
N VAL A 156 1.78 21.55 -23.76
CA VAL A 156 1.37 22.97 -23.81
C VAL A 156 0.03 23.19 -23.11
N LEU A 157 -0.96 22.32 -23.33
CA LEU A 157 -2.28 22.43 -22.71
C LEU A 157 -2.19 22.20 -21.18
N LEU A 158 -1.44 21.19 -20.76
CA LEU A 158 -1.16 20.88 -19.35
C LEU A 158 -0.41 22.01 -18.65
N VAL A 159 0.64 22.57 -19.26
CA VAL A 159 1.37 23.72 -18.73
C VAL A 159 0.49 24.96 -18.68
N THR A 160 -0.32 25.23 -19.70
CA THR A 160 -1.24 26.38 -19.70
C THR A 160 -2.29 26.24 -18.59
N TRP A 161 -2.86 25.04 -18.42
CA TRP A 161 -3.78 24.73 -17.33
C TRP A 161 -3.12 24.89 -15.96
N LEU A 162 -1.91 24.35 -15.78
CA LEU A 162 -1.17 24.42 -14.51
C LEU A 162 -0.77 25.86 -14.16
N VAL A 163 -0.34 26.67 -15.14
CA VAL A 163 -0.08 28.11 -14.96
C VAL A 163 -1.37 28.84 -14.53
N VAL A 164 -2.52 28.54 -15.14
CA VAL A 164 -3.81 29.13 -14.74
C VAL A 164 -4.23 28.68 -13.34
N ASP A 165 -4.06 27.41 -12.97
CA ASP A 165 -4.42 26.90 -11.63
C ASP A 165 -3.51 27.50 -10.54
N THR A 166 -2.19 27.46 -10.76
CA THR A 166 -1.20 28.03 -9.83
C THR A 166 -1.28 29.56 -9.72
N SER A 167 -1.70 30.27 -10.77
CA SER A 167 -1.92 31.73 -10.69
C SER A 167 -2.99 32.14 -9.67
N LYS A 168 -3.90 31.23 -9.33
CA LYS A 168 -4.93 31.42 -8.31
C LYS A 168 -4.47 31.02 -6.90
N ARG A 169 -3.39 30.24 -6.78
CA ARG A 169 -2.95 29.56 -5.54
C ARG A 169 -1.42 29.52 -5.47
N PRO A 170 -0.74 30.61 -5.05
CA PRO A 170 0.72 30.70 -5.08
C PRO A 170 1.44 29.64 -4.22
N GLU A 171 0.79 29.11 -3.18
CA GLU A 171 1.31 28.00 -2.35
C GLU A 171 1.62 26.73 -3.16
N GLN A 172 0.84 26.44 -4.21
CA GLN A 172 1.07 25.27 -5.08
C GLN A 172 2.39 25.40 -5.87
N LEU A 173 2.87 26.63 -6.10
CA LEU A 173 4.15 26.90 -6.76
C LEU A 173 5.34 26.45 -5.90
N ILE A 174 5.19 26.48 -4.56
CA ILE A 174 6.21 26.00 -3.62
C ILE A 174 6.36 24.48 -3.78
N SER A 175 5.25 23.74 -3.78
CA SER A 175 5.25 22.29 -4.04
C SER A 175 5.88 21.92 -5.39
N PHE A 176 5.64 22.72 -6.45
CA PHE A 176 6.30 22.54 -7.74
C PHE A 176 7.82 22.80 -7.66
N GLY A 177 8.24 23.85 -6.94
CA GLY A 177 9.64 24.07 -6.58
C GLY A 177 10.26 22.88 -5.84
N GLY A 178 9.49 22.22 -4.96
CA GLY A 178 9.87 20.99 -4.26
C GLY A 178 10.18 19.84 -5.21
N VAL A 179 9.29 19.55 -6.16
CA VAL A 179 9.53 18.54 -7.21
C VAL A 179 10.85 18.81 -7.94
N CYS A 180 11.05 20.05 -8.40
CA CYS A 180 12.29 20.45 -9.07
C CYS A 180 13.53 20.31 -8.18
N MET A 181 13.42 20.67 -6.89
CA MET A 181 14.50 20.59 -5.91
C MET A 181 14.90 19.14 -5.63
N PHE A 182 13.96 18.24 -5.36
CA PHE A 182 14.27 16.83 -5.09
C PHE A 182 14.85 16.12 -6.33
N ILE A 183 14.32 16.39 -7.53
CA ILE A 183 14.91 15.88 -8.79
C ILE A 183 16.35 16.39 -8.97
N LEU A 184 16.61 17.68 -8.72
CA LEU A 184 17.94 18.28 -8.83
C LEU A 184 18.91 17.69 -7.80
N VAL A 185 18.48 17.50 -6.55
CA VAL A 185 19.28 16.86 -5.50
C VAL A 185 19.66 15.43 -5.90
N ILE A 186 18.71 14.63 -6.37
CA ILE A 186 18.98 13.25 -6.82
C ILE A 186 19.90 13.23 -8.04
N PHE A 187 19.72 14.15 -8.99
CA PHE A 187 20.61 14.27 -10.15
C PHE A 187 22.05 14.65 -9.75
N ILE A 188 22.23 15.54 -8.76
CA ILE A 188 23.55 15.86 -8.20
C ILE A 188 24.17 14.62 -7.53
N PHE A 189 23.41 13.86 -6.74
CA PHE A 189 23.92 12.66 -6.06
C PHE A 189 23.94 11.39 -6.94
N SER A 190 23.48 11.47 -8.20
CA SER A 190 23.44 10.35 -9.14
C SER A 190 24.80 9.71 -9.39
N ALA A 191 24.85 8.38 -9.50
CA ALA A 191 26.07 7.62 -9.72
C ALA A 191 26.70 7.89 -11.09
N HIS A 192 25.88 8.03 -12.14
CA HIS A 192 26.31 8.09 -13.54
C HIS A 192 25.53 9.17 -14.31
N ARG A 193 25.76 10.45 -13.97
CA ARG A 193 24.99 11.61 -14.48
C ARG A 193 24.88 11.71 -16.01
N THR A 194 25.81 11.12 -16.77
CA THR A 194 25.81 11.10 -18.23
C THR A 194 24.89 10.02 -18.83
N GLU A 195 24.68 8.92 -18.11
CA GLU A 195 23.96 7.73 -18.59
C GLU A 195 22.46 7.75 -18.20
N VAL A 196 21.94 8.90 -17.76
CA VAL A 196 20.54 9.04 -17.32
C VAL A 196 19.59 8.82 -18.49
N ALA A 197 18.84 7.72 -18.44
CA ALA A 197 17.78 7.39 -19.39
C ALA A 197 16.54 8.29 -19.18
N TRP A 198 16.62 9.54 -19.67
CA TRP A 198 15.58 10.56 -19.51
C TRP A 198 14.18 10.13 -19.95
N ARG A 199 14.04 9.17 -20.88
CA ARG A 199 12.76 8.57 -21.23
C ARG A 199 12.05 8.02 -20.00
N SER A 200 12.73 7.19 -19.20
CA SER A 200 12.14 6.57 -18.02
C SER A 200 11.84 7.61 -16.94
N VAL A 201 12.71 8.60 -16.76
CA VAL A 201 12.51 9.70 -15.80
C VAL A 201 11.26 10.51 -16.14
N PHE A 202 11.14 11.01 -17.37
CA PHE A 202 9.99 11.81 -17.80
C PHE A 202 8.69 11.02 -17.85
N TRP A 203 8.70 9.76 -18.32
CA TRP A 203 7.48 8.94 -18.35
C TRP A 203 7.01 8.52 -16.95
N GLY A 204 7.91 8.20 -16.01
CA GLY A 204 7.50 7.83 -14.65
C GLY A 204 6.92 9.02 -13.88
N LEU A 205 7.58 10.18 -13.94
CA LEU A 205 7.03 11.43 -13.37
C LEU A 205 5.72 11.85 -14.07
N GLY A 206 5.63 11.66 -15.39
CA GLY A 206 4.41 11.92 -16.16
C GLY A 206 3.25 10.99 -15.78
N LEU A 207 3.50 9.68 -15.62
CA LEU A 207 2.50 8.72 -15.14
C LEU A 207 2.05 9.04 -13.72
N GLN A 208 2.98 9.30 -12.81
CA GLN A 208 2.71 9.72 -11.44
C GLN A 208 1.83 10.97 -11.41
N PHE A 209 2.15 11.99 -12.21
CA PHE A 209 1.35 13.21 -12.32
C PHE A 209 -0.04 12.96 -12.93
N CYS A 210 -0.15 12.14 -13.99
CA CYS A 210 -1.43 11.79 -14.60
C CYS A 210 -2.34 11.01 -13.64
N ILE A 211 -1.79 10.06 -12.88
CA ILE A 211 -2.52 9.31 -11.85
C ILE A 211 -2.97 10.28 -10.75
N GLY A 212 -2.05 11.10 -10.22
CA GLY A 212 -2.39 12.11 -9.22
C GLY A 212 -3.46 13.08 -9.70
N LEU A 213 -3.38 13.57 -10.95
CA LEU A 213 -4.35 14.51 -11.50
C LEU A 213 -5.73 13.87 -11.61
N PHE A 214 -5.81 12.62 -12.09
CA PHE A 214 -7.05 11.86 -12.11
C PHE A 214 -7.64 11.73 -10.69
N VAL A 215 -6.86 11.22 -9.73
CA VAL A 215 -7.38 10.86 -8.40
C VAL A 215 -7.65 12.07 -7.50
N ILE A 216 -6.79 13.09 -7.51
CA ILE A 216 -6.83 14.23 -6.56
C ILE A 216 -7.63 15.41 -7.13
N ARG A 217 -7.60 15.63 -8.45
CA ARG A 217 -8.18 16.83 -9.08
C ARG A 217 -9.50 16.58 -9.81
N THR A 218 -9.74 15.38 -10.36
CA THR A 218 -10.99 15.11 -11.10
C THR A 218 -12.06 14.48 -10.22
N GLU A 219 -13.28 15.00 -10.31
CA GLU A 219 -14.44 14.51 -9.57
C GLU A 219 -14.70 12.99 -9.75
N PRO A 220 -14.66 12.40 -10.97
CA PRO A 220 -14.83 10.96 -11.12
C PRO A 220 -13.72 10.14 -10.46
N GLY A 221 -12.48 10.65 -10.43
CA GLY A 221 -11.35 9.98 -9.79
C GLY A 221 -11.42 10.05 -8.27
N LEU A 222 -11.82 11.21 -7.72
CA LEU A 222 -12.10 11.38 -6.29
C LEU A 222 -13.18 10.41 -5.83
N THR A 223 -14.35 10.40 -6.47
CA THR A 223 -15.45 9.48 -6.10
C THR A 223 -15.04 8.01 -6.21
N ALA A 224 -14.29 7.63 -7.25
CA ALA A 224 -13.82 6.26 -7.42
C ALA A 224 -12.83 5.82 -6.32
N PHE A 225 -11.91 6.68 -5.91
CA PHE A 225 -10.92 6.37 -4.87
C PHE A 225 -11.47 6.50 -3.44
N GLN A 226 -12.45 7.39 -3.21
CA GLN A 226 -13.22 7.44 -1.97
C GLN A 226 -14.01 6.14 -1.79
N TRP A 227 -14.80 5.74 -2.79
CA TRP A 227 -15.53 4.46 -2.77
C TRP A 227 -14.59 3.26 -2.55
N LEU A 228 -13.44 3.23 -3.24
CA LEU A 228 -12.45 2.17 -3.04
C LEU A 228 -11.87 2.17 -1.62
N GLY A 229 -11.59 3.35 -1.06
CA GLY A 229 -11.15 3.53 0.33
C GLY A 229 -12.17 3.04 1.34
N GLU A 230 -13.45 3.35 1.13
CA GLU A 230 -14.57 2.85 1.95
C GLU A 230 -14.69 1.32 1.86
N GLN A 231 -14.58 0.72 0.66
CA GLN A 231 -14.60 -0.74 0.52
C GLN A 231 -13.43 -1.40 1.25
N VAL A 232 -12.24 -0.81 1.19
CA VAL A 232 -11.09 -1.27 1.98
C VAL A 232 -11.39 -1.12 3.48
N GLN A 233 -11.92 0.01 3.95
CA GLN A 233 -12.26 0.20 5.36
C GLN A 233 -13.31 -0.80 5.87
N ILE A 234 -14.34 -1.10 5.07
CA ILE A 234 -15.35 -2.13 5.36
C ILE A 234 -14.69 -3.51 5.45
N PHE A 235 -13.82 -3.85 4.48
CA PHE A 235 -13.08 -5.11 4.46
C PHE A 235 -12.19 -5.27 5.69
N LEU A 236 -11.45 -4.23 6.09
CA LEU A 236 -10.59 -4.24 7.27
C LEU A 236 -11.41 -4.39 8.57
N ASN A 237 -12.60 -3.78 8.64
CA ASN A 237 -13.52 -3.93 9.77
C ASN A 237 -13.96 -5.39 10.01
N TYR A 238 -13.95 -6.29 9.01
CA TYR A 238 -14.21 -7.71 9.25
C TYR A 238 -13.19 -8.37 10.18
N THR A 239 -11.96 -7.83 10.26
CA THR A 239 -10.94 -8.26 11.22
C THR A 239 -11.45 -8.19 12.65
N LYS A 240 -12.30 -7.21 12.98
CA LYS A 240 -12.84 -7.01 14.34
C LYS A 240 -13.59 -8.23 14.87
N ASN A 241 -14.23 -9.02 13.99
CA ASN A 241 -14.90 -10.26 14.40
C ASN A 241 -13.89 -11.33 14.84
N GLY A 242 -12.78 -11.46 14.10
CA GLY A 242 -11.69 -12.39 14.43
C GLY A 242 -10.90 -11.95 15.66
N SER A 243 -10.50 -10.68 15.73
CA SER A 243 -9.75 -10.17 16.88
C SER A 243 -10.58 -10.13 18.16
N SER A 244 -11.87 -9.77 18.10
CA SER A 244 -12.74 -9.78 19.29
C SER A 244 -13.00 -11.20 19.82
N PHE A 245 -12.98 -12.21 18.94
CA PHE A 245 -13.05 -13.61 19.37
C PHE A 245 -11.76 -14.06 20.09
N VAL A 246 -10.58 -13.64 19.61
CA VAL A 246 -9.28 -14.05 20.17
C VAL A 246 -8.88 -13.25 21.42
N PHE A 247 -9.12 -11.94 21.43
CA PHE A 247 -8.64 -11.01 22.47
C PHE A 247 -9.77 -10.41 23.33
N GLY A 248 -11.04 -10.72 23.03
CA GLY A 248 -12.18 -10.21 23.78
C GLY A 248 -12.30 -8.68 23.73
N PRO A 249 -12.65 -8.00 24.84
CA PRO A 249 -12.84 -6.55 24.86
C PRO A 249 -11.56 -5.73 24.68
N LEU A 250 -10.36 -6.34 24.79
CA LEU A 250 -9.08 -5.63 24.69
C LEU A 250 -8.84 -4.98 23.30
N VAL A 251 -9.64 -5.32 22.30
CA VAL A 251 -9.54 -4.84 20.91
C VAL A 251 -9.94 -3.36 20.77
N SER A 252 -10.80 -2.81 21.65
CA SER A 252 -11.20 -1.40 21.56
C SER A 252 -10.20 -0.43 22.20
N ASP A 253 -9.44 -0.91 23.18
CA ASP A 253 -8.71 -0.03 24.11
C ASP A 253 -7.19 -0.03 23.88
N ILE A 254 -6.67 -1.05 23.17
CA ILE A 254 -5.23 -1.30 23.03
C ILE A 254 -4.84 -1.42 21.55
N PHE A 255 -4.02 -0.47 21.09
CA PHE A 255 -3.46 -0.42 19.73
C PHE A 255 -2.98 -1.79 19.21
N ALA A 256 -2.18 -2.52 20.00
CA ALA A 256 -1.61 -3.79 19.58
C ALA A 256 -2.67 -4.86 19.24
N PHE A 257 -3.82 -4.86 19.93
CA PHE A 257 -4.92 -5.80 19.67
C PHE A 257 -5.93 -5.28 18.62
N GLN A 258 -5.86 -4.00 18.27
CA GLN A 258 -6.65 -3.39 17.20
C GLN A 258 -5.97 -3.50 15.83
N ALA A 259 -4.72 -3.04 15.73
CA ALA A 259 -4.03 -2.83 14.45
C ALA A 259 -3.23 -4.03 13.96
N LEU A 260 -2.54 -4.77 14.84
CA LEU A 260 -1.71 -5.90 14.44
C LEU A 260 -2.51 -7.08 13.84
N PRO A 261 -3.73 -7.42 14.33
CA PRO A 261 -4.54 -8.47 13.70
C PRO A 261 -4.96 -8.15 12.26
N ILE A 262 -5.03 -6.87 11.88
CA ILE A 262 -5.35 -6.44 10.51
C ILE A 262 -4.25 -6.91 9.54
N VAL A 263 -2.99 -6.83 9.95
CA VAL A 263 -1.84 -7.33 9.17
C VAL A 263 -1.98 -8.84 8.91
N ILE A 264 -2.42 -9.61 9.91
CA ILE A 264 -2.63 -11.07 9.81
C ILE A 264 -3.76 -11.39 8.84
N PHE A 265 -4.91 -10.74 8.99
CA PHE A 265 -6.08 -10.94 8.13
C PHE A 265 -5.76 -10.57 6.67
N PHE A 266 -5.14 -9.40 6.45
CA PHE A 266 -4.77 -8.95 5.11
C PHE A 266 -3.74 -9.89 4.46
N SER A 267 -2.71 -10.35 5.19
CA SER A 267 -1.74 -11.32 4.69
C SER A 267 -2.39 -12.65 4.28
N SER A 268 -3.32 -13.16 5.09
CA SER A 268 -4.11 -14.35 4.76
C SER A 268 -4.90 -14.19 3.46
N VAL A 269 -5.59 -13.06 3.27
CA VAL A 269 -6.36 -12.78 2.06
C VAL A 269 -5.45 -12.54 0.85
N MET A 270 -4.33 -11.85 1.00
CA MET A 270 -3.34 -11.67 -0.08
C MET A 270 -2.80 -13.01 -0.58
N SER A 271 -2.45 -13.92 0.34
CA SER A 271 -2.03 -15.28 0.00
C SER A 271 -3.10 -16.02 -0.81
N VAL A 272 -4.38 -15.92 -0.43
CA VAL A 272 -5.50 -16.45 -1.23
C VAL A 272 -5.58 -15.80 -2.62
N LEU A 273 -5.41 -14.48 -2.74
CA LEU A 273 -5.45 -13.78 -4.04
C LEU A 273 -4.26 -14.14 -4.94
N TYR A 274 -3.10 -14.47 -4.37
CA TYR A 274 -1.96 -15.06 -5.08
C TYR A 274 -2.23 -16.51 -5.51
N PHE A 275 -2.74 -17.36 -4.62
CA PHE A 275 -3.12 -18.74 -4.97
C PHE A 275 -4.18 -18.78 -6.11
N LEU A 276 -5.12 -17.84 -6.11
CA LEU A 276 -6.15 -17.70 -7.15
C LEU A 276 -5.64 -17.09 -8.47
N GLY A 277 -4.40 -16.60 -8.55
CA GLY A 277 -3.83 -15.98 -9.74
C GLY A 277 -4.27 -14.53 -10.00
N ILE A 278 -5.06 -13.93 -9.10
CA ILE A 278 -5.63 -12.58 -9.27
C ILE A 278 -4.54 -11.52 -9.13
N MET A 279 -3.69 -11.64 -8.10
CA MET A 279 -2.59 -10.70 -7.89
C MET A 279 -1.59 -10.72 -9.04
N GLN A 280 -1.23 -11.90 -9.54
CA GLN A 280 -0.31 -12.05 -10.66
C GLN A 280 -0.88 -11.39 -11.92
N TRP A 281 -2.16 -11.61 -12.23
CA TRP A 281 -2.81 -10.96 -13.37
C TRP A 281 -2.78 -9.42 -13.22
N LEU A 282 -3.12 -8.90 -12.04
CA LEU A 282 -3.15 -7.45 -11.77
C LEU A 282 -1.75 -6.83 -11.88
N ILE A 283 -0.77 -7.41 -11.19
CA ILE A 283 0.62 -6.92 -11.15
C ILE A 283 1.25 -6.99 -12.55
N ILE A 284 1.05 -8.06 -13.32
CA ILE A 284 1.56 -8.16 -14.70
C ILE A 284 0.94 -7.08 -15.60
N LYS A 285 -0.37 -6.79 -15.49
CA LYS A 285 -1.01 -5.74 -16.30
C LYS A 285 -0.49 -4.35 -15.94
N ILE A 286 -0.30 -4.03 -14.66
CA ILE A 286 0.28 -2.76 -14.21
C ILE A 286 1.75 -2.63 -14.65
N ALA A 287 2.55 -3.69 -14.45
CA ALA A 287 3.94 -3.73 -14.89
C ALA A 287 4.07 -3.52 -16.41
N TRP A 288 3.21 -4.16 -17.21
CA TRP A 288 3.18 -4.02 -18.66
C TRP A 288 2.93 -2.57 -19.12
N VAL A 289 2.00 -1.85 -18.46
CA VAL A 289 1.76 -0.41 -18.75
C VAL A 289 2.99 0.44 -18.46
N MET A 290 3.65 0.23 -17.31
CA MET A 290 4.88 0.95 -16.95
C MET A 290 6.05 0.58 -17.88
N GLN A 291 6.21 -0.69 -18.23
CA GLN A 291 7.29 -1.18 -19.09
C GLN A 291 7.19 -0.58 -20.50
N ILE A 292 6.00 -0.56 -21.12
CA ILE A 292 5.79 0.01 -22.46
C ILE A 292 6.11 1.50 -22.49
N THR A 293 5.68 2.25 -21.47
CA THR A 293 5.85 3.70 -21.41
C THR A 293 7.31 4.06 -21.08
N MET A 294 7.79 3.59 -19.93
CA MET A 294 9.09 3.96 -19.35
C MET A 294 10.28 3.28 -20.03
N GLY A 295 10.10 2.11 -20.64
CA GLY A 295 11.19 1.34 -21.27
C GLY A 295 12.17 0.70 -20.29
N THR A 296 11.78 0.57 -19.02
CA THR A 296 12.51 -0.13 -17.95
C THR A 296 12.48 -1.64 -18.14
N SER A 297 13.35 -2.38 -17.46
CA SER A 297 13.42 -3.83 -17.65
C SER A 297 12.17 -4.52 -17.07
N PRO A 298 11.75 -5.66 -17.62
CA PRO A 298 10.50 -6.29 -17.21
C PRO A 298 10.56 -6.84 -15.77
N THR A 299 11.74 -7.23 -15.30
CA THR A 299 11.98 -7.77 -13.94
C THR A 299 11.91 -6.68 -12.86
N GLU A 300 12.62 -5.56 -13.03
CA GLU A 300 12.53 -4.43 -12.08
C GLU A 300 11.11 -3.84 -12.07
N THR A 301 10.49 -3.71 -13.26
CA THR A 301 9.15 -3.13 -13.41
C THR A 301 8.09 -4.00 -12.75
N LEU A 302 8.20 -5.32 -12.87
CA LEU A 302 7.30 -6.28 -12.19
C LEU A 302 7.45 -6.20 -10.67
N SER A 303 8.66 -6.07 -10.14
CA SER A 303 8.88 -5.93 -8.69
C SER A 303 8.33 -4.61 -8.16
N VAL A 304 8.55 -3.49 -8.86
CA VAL A 304 7.99 -2.19 -8.45
C VAL A 304 6.46 -2.16 -8.60
N ALA A 305 5.87 -2.82 -9.60
CA ALA A 305 4.43 -3.02 -9.68
C ALA A 305 3.88 -3.87 -8.52
N GLY A 306 4.61 -4.90 -8.09
CA GLY A 306 4.25 -5.73 -6.93
C GLY A 306 4.26 -4.94 -5.63
N ASN A 307 5.25 -4.07 -5.45
CA ASN A 307 5.41 -3.19 -4.28
C ASN A 307 4.21 -2.25 -4.01
N ILE A 308 3.27 -2.08 -4.96
CA ILE A 308 1.99 -1.38 -4.72
C ILE A 308 1.11 -2.13 -3.71
N PHE A 309 1.22 -3.46 -3.64
CA PHE A 309 0.34 -4.33 -2.87
C PHE A 309 1.06 -5.14 -1.79
N VAL A 310 2.28 -5.59 -2.08
CA VAL A 310 3.12 -6.42 -1.19
C VAL A 310 4.33 -5.66 -0.67
N GLY A 311 4.89 -6.11 0.45
CA GLY A 311 6.00 -5.40 1.11
C GLY A 311 7.36 -5.54 0.45
N GLN A 312 8.30 -4.71 0.92
CA GLN A 312 9.70 -4.64 0.44
C GLN A 312 10.47 -5.98 0.43
N THR A 313 10.05 -6.96 1.25
CA THR A 313 10.62 -8.33 1.30
C THR A 313 9.85 -9.35 0.45
N GLU A 314 8.60 -9.05 0.10
CA GLU A 314 7.70 -9.94 -0.63
C GLU A 314 7.75 -9.67 -2.13
N ALA A 315 7.81 -8.41 -2.56
CA ALA A 315 7.92 -8.03 -3.97
C ALA A 315 9.15 -8.62 -4.70
N PRO A 316 10.33 -8.82 -4.06
CA PRO A 316 11.45 -9.52 -4.68
C PRO A 316 11.22 -11.04 -4.86
N LEU A 317 10.29 -11.67 -4.12
CA LEU A 317 9.96 -13.09 -4.31
C LEU A 317 9.32 -13.34 -5.68
N LEU A 318 8.51 -12.39 -6.16
CA LEU A 318 7.88 -12.42 -7.49
C LEU A 318 8.90 -12.56 -8.64
N ILE A 319 10.13 -12.09 -8.42
CA ILE A 319 11.25 -12.10 -9.36
C ILE A 319 12.45 -12.93 -8.90
N ARG A 320 12.27 -13.77 -7.86
CA ARG A 320 13.33 -14.60 -7.26
C ARG A 320 14.29 -15.29 -8.26
N PRO A 321 13.82 -15.97 -9.33
CA PRO A 321 14.73 -16.65 -10.26
C PRO A 321 15.59 -15.68 -11.11
N TYR A 322 15.22 -14.41 -11.20
CA TYR A 322 15.89 -13.40 -12.03
C TYR A 322 16.92 -12.56 -11.25
N LEU A 323 16.76 -12.41 -9.93
CA LEU A 323 17.61 -11.57 -9.07
C LEU A 323 19.12 -11.85 -9.17
N MET A 324 19.52 -13.09 -9.43
CA MET A 324 20.93 -13.43 -9.60
C MET A 324 21.54 -12.79 -10.85
N ASP A 325 20.75 -12.67 -11.92
CA ASP A 325 21.16 -12.24 -13.25
C ASP A 325 20.92 -10.74 -13.53
N MET A 326 20.23 -10.04 -12.62
CA MET A 326 19.94 -8.61 -12.71
C MET A 326 21.20 -7.72 -12.56
N THR A 327 21.15 -6.54 -13.16
CA THR A 327 22.19 -5.49 -13.05
C THR A 327 22.11 -4.77 -11.70
N LYS A 328 23.12 -3.96 -11.39
CA LYS A 328 23.12 -3.12 -10.17
C LYS A 328 22.03 -2.04 -10.19
N SER A 329 21.68 -1.51 -11.37
CA SER A 329 20.58 -0.53 -11.49
C SER A 329 19.22 -1.18 -11.30
N GLU A 330 19.01 -2.38 -11.85
CA GLU A 330 17.79 -3.16 -11.65
C GLU A 330 17.61 -3.55 -10.16
N VAL A 331 18.66 -4.02 -9.49
CA VAL A 331 18.64 -4.31 -8.05
C VAL A 331 18.39 -3.04 -7.23
N HIS A 332 18.97 -1.90 -7.62
CA HIS A 332 18.67 -0.61 -7.00
C HIS A 332 17.19 -0.23 -7.17
N ALA A 333 16.59 -0.42 -8.35
CA ALA A 333 15.17 -0.16 -8.59
C ALA A 333 14.24 -1.06 -7.75
N VAL A 334 14.58 -2.34 -7.56
CA VAL A 334 13.85 -3.25 -6.65
C VAL A 334 13.85 -2.71 -5.21
N MET A 335 15.01 -2.27 -4.70
CA MET A 335 15.11 -1.70 -3.34
C MET A 335 14.42 -0.34 -3.21
N VAL A 336 14.56 0.55 -4.20
CA VAL A 336 13.86 1.86 -4.21
C VAL A 336 12.35 1.66 -4.21
N GLY A 337 11.84 0.72 -5.02
CA GLY A 337 10.44 0.31 -5.00
C GLY A 337 9.98 -0.03 -3.58
N GLY A 338 10.66 -0.96 -2.93
CA GLY A 338 10.34 -1.39 -1.56
C GLY A 338 10.38 -0.27 -0.51
N PHE A 339 11.36 0.64 -0.58
CA PHE A 339 11.42 1.79 0.34
C PHE A 339 10.36 2.87 0.03
N SER A 340 9.93 2.99 -1.23
CA SER A 340 9.02 4.05 -1.67
C SER A 340 7.53 3.77 -1.45
N THR A 341 7.15 2.50 -1.26
CA THR A 341 5.76 2.07 -1.08
C THR A 341 5.50 1.52 0.32
N ILE A 342 4.24 1.19 0.60
CA ILE A 342 3.83 0.44 1.78
C ILE A 342 3.14 -0.85 1.34
N ALA A 343 3.24 -1.91 2.16
CA ALA A 343 2.46 -3.12 1.93
C ALA A 343 0.97 -2.86 2.22
N GLY A 344 0.07 -3.50 1.48
CA GLY A 344 -1.37 -3.42 1.77
C GLY A 344 -1.72 -3.93 3.19
N SER A 345 -0.90 -4.85 3.72
CA SER A 345 -1.06 -5.39 5.07
C SER A 345 -0.83 -4.35 6.18
N VAL A 346 0.12 -3.43 6.01
CA VAL A 346 0.34 -2.31 6.94
C VAL A 346 -0.53 -1.10 6.62
N MET A 347 -0.92 -0.91 5.36
CA MET A 347 -1.86 0.14 4.94
C MET A 347 -3.16 0.05 5.76
N GLY A 348 -3.66 -1.18 6.00
CA GLY A 348 -4.83 -1.41 6.83
C GLY A 348 -4.67 -0.96 8.29
N ALA A 349 -3.46 -1.04 8.85
CA ALA A 349 -3.17 -0.50 10.18
C ALA A 349 -3.20 1.03 10.19
N PHE A 350 -2.66 1.71 9.15
CA PHE A 350 -2.74 3.17 9.05
C PHE A 350 -4.18 3.67 8.83
N ILE A 351 -4.99 2.96 8.06
CA ILE A 351 -6.43 3.24 7.94
C ILE A 351 -7.13 3.05 9.29
N SER A 352 -6.70 2.10 10.12
CA SER A 352 -7.23 1.92 11.48
C SER A 352 -6.88 3.06 12.45
N PHE A 353 -5.82 3.83 12.17
CA PHE A 353 -5.53 5.11 12.82
C PHE A 353 -6.42 6.27 12.31
N GLY A 354 -7.33 6.06 11.36
CA GLY A 354 -8.13 7.14 10.79
C GLY A 354 -7.40 8.01 9.75
N ILE A 355 -6.23 7.58 9.27
CA ILE A 355 -5.60 8.14 8.08
C ILE A 355 -6.49 7.83 6.87
N ASP A 356 -6.63 8.79 5.95
CA ASP A 356 -7.50 8.61 4.79
C ASP A 356 -7.04 7.47 3.88
N ALA A 357 -7.92 6.48 3.71
CA ALA A 357 -7.69 5.33 2.84
C ALA A 357 -7.51 5.73 1.38
N SER A 358 -8.25 6.74 0.89
CA SER A 358 -8.18 7.16 -0.51
C SER A 358 -6.79 7.71 -0.85
N SER A 359 -6.22 8.53 0.06
CA SER A 359 -4.86 9.08 0.01
C SER A 359 -3.77 8.02 0.12
N LEU A 360 -3.93 7.01 0.99
CA LEU A 360 -2.94 5.93 1.15
C LEU A 360 -2.86 5.03 -0.09
N ILE A 361 -4.01 4.65 -0.66
CA ILE A 361 -4.09 3.81 -1.86
C ILE A 361 -3.50 4.56 -3.06
N SER A 362 -3.88 5.82 -3.24
CA SER A 362 -3.39 6.66 -4.34
C SER A 362 -1.90 6.97 -4.24
N ALA A 363 -1.39 7.30 -3.05
CA ALA A 363 0.05 7.46 -2.81
C ALA A 363 0.85 6.19 -3.16
N SER A 364 0.32 5.00 -2.83
CA SER A 364 0.96 3.71 -3.15
C SER A 364 0.99 3.42 -4.66
N VAL A 365 -0.09 3.72 -5.39
CA VAL A 365 -0.14 3.57 -6.85
C VAL A 365 0.74 4.60 -7.56
N MET A 366 0.81 5.84 -7.06
CA MET A 366 1.67 6.91 -7.60
C MET A 366 3.16 6.65 -7.33
N ALA A 367 3.50 6.02 -6.20
CA ALA A 367 4.88 5.71 -5.84
C ALA A 367 5.57 4.80 -6.86
N ALA A 368 4.89 3.81 -7.45
CA ALA A 368 5.52 2.84 -8.37
C ALA A 368 6.19 3.47 -9.61
N PRO A 369 5.50 4.26 -10.47
CA PRO A 369 6.15 4.90 -11.62
C PRO A 369 7.18 5.96 -11.19
N CYS A 370 6.97 6.64 -10.04
CA CYS A 370 7.95 7.56 -9.48
C CYS A 370 9.24 6.84 -9.05
N ALA A 371 9.11 5.68 -8.39
CA ALA A 371 10.22 4.86 -7.91
C ALA A 371 11.13 4.40 -9.05
N LEU A 372 10.54 3.96 -10.17
CA LEU A 372 11.31 3.61 -11.37
C LEU A 372 12.02 4.84 -11.97
N ALA A 373 11.33 5.97 -12.13
CA ALA A 373 11.93 7.20 -12.65
C ALA A 373 13.09 7.70 -11.79
N ILE A 374 12.88 7.77 -10.47
CA ILE A 374 13.82 8.33 -9.51
C ILE A 374 14.95 7.34 -9.18
N SER A 375 14.70 6.03 -9.25
CA SER A 375 15.79 5.02 -9.26
C SER A 375 16.69 5.19 -10.48
N LYS A 376 16.14 5.24 -11.71
CA LYS A 376 16.94 5.41 -12.94
C LYS A 376 17.58 6.80 -13.05
N LEU A 377 17.15 7.79 -12.27
CA LEU A 377 17.86 9.06 -12.10
C LEU A 377 19.04 8.93 -11.10
N SER A 378 18.84 8.25 -9.97
CA SER A 378 19.82 8.08 -8.88
C SER A 378 20.93 7.08 -9.19
N TYR A 379 20.59 5.99 -9.86
CA TYR A 379 21.51 4.95 -10.32
C TYR A 379 21.08 4.47 -11.72
N PRO A 380 21.50 5.17 -12.79
CA PRO A 380 21.12 4.83 -14.16
C PRO A 380 21.61 3.45 -14.60
N GLU A 381 21.02 2.94 -15.68
CA GLU A 381 21.44 1.68 -16.28
C GLU A 381 22.74 1.87 -17.08
N THR A 382 23.77 1.10 -16.75
CA THR A 382 25.09 1.15 -17.41
C THR A 382 25.55 -0.19 -17.96
N GLU A 383 24.83 -1.27 -17.64
CA GLU A 383 25.08 -2.64 -18.07
C GLU A 383 23.94 -3.08 -19.00
N GLU A 384 24.21 -3.94 -19.99
CA GLU A 384 23.11 -4.50 -20.80
C GLU A 384 22.30 -5.49 -19.95
N SER A 385 21.04 -5.15 -19.70
CA SER A 385 20.11 -6.06 -19.02
C SER A 385 19.91 -7.34 -19.84
N LYS A 386 20.05 -8.49 -19.19
CA LYS A 386 19.76 -9.82 -19.77
C LYS A 386 18.27 -10.02 -20.09
N PHE A 387 17.40 -9.11 -19.68
CA PHE A 387 15.94 -9.25 -19.72
C PHE A 387 15.27 -8.29 -20.73
N THR A 388 15.89 -8.08 -21.89
CA THR A 388 15.38 -7.14 -22.92
C THR A 388 14.16 -7.63 -23.73
N SER A 389 13.78 -8.91 -23.67
CA SER A 389 12.64 -9.48 -24.41
C SER A 389 11.45 -9.80 -23.49
N GLU A 390 10.22 -9.68 -24.00
CA GLU A 390 8.97 -10.07 -23.31
C GLU A 390 8.79 -11.61 -23.20
N GLU A 391 9.87 -12.39 -23.05
CA GLU A 391 9.79 -13.85 -22.92
C GLU A 391 9.21 -14.24 -21.54
N ASN A 392 7.87 -14.25 -21.48
CA ASN A 392 7.02 -14.82 -20.42
C ASN A 392 7.69 -14.89 -19.04
N ILE A 393 7.89 -13.74 -18.39
CA ILE A 393 8.26 -13.74 -16.97
C ILE A 393 7.21 -14.53 -16.21
N LYS A 394 7.65 -15.64 -15.61
CA LYS A 394 6.83 -16.45 -14.73
C LYS A 394 6.93 -15.84 -13.36
N VAL A 395 5.90 -15.08 -12.99
CA VAL A 395 5.66 -14.74 -11.58
C VAL A 395 5.53 -16.06 -10.82
N ALA A 396 6.28 -16.21 -9.74
CA ALA A 396 6.14 -17.39 -8.88
C ALA A 396 4.71 -17.47 -8.34
N CYS A 397 4.06 -18.61 -8.51
CA CYS A 397 2.91 -18.98 -7.67
C CYS A 397 3.44 -19.61 -6.39
N GLY A 398 2.67 -19.51 -5.30
CA GLY A 398 2.92 -20.33 -4.12
C GLY A 398 2.65 -21.81 -4.41
N ASP A 399 3.26 -22.67 -3.60
CA ASP A 399 3.22 -24.13 -3.74
C ASP A 399 2.00 -24.76 -3.02
N GLU A 400 1.04 -23.95 -2.58
CA GLU A 400 -0.12 -24.43 -1.81
C GLU A 400 -1.06 -25.27 -2.68
N GLN A 401 -1.73 -26.25 -2.08
CA GLN A 401 -2.60 -27.19 -2.80
C GLN A 401 -4.05 -26.70 -2.90
N ASN A 402 -4.47 -25.83 -1.98
CA ASN A 402 -5.86 -25.37 -1.88
C ASN A 402 -5.99 -23.99 -1.20
N ILE A 403 -7.16 -23.37 -1.34
CA ILE A 403 -7.48 -22.02 -0.82
C ILE A 403 -7.32 -21.92 0.70
N LEU A 404 -7.67 -22.97 1.46
CA LEU A 404 -7.60 -22.97 2.92
C LEU A 404 -6.15 -23.06 3.40
N GLU A 405 -5.32 -23.84 2.72
CA GLU A 405 -3.87 -23.88 2.92
C GLU A 405 -3.22 -22.54 2.59
N ALA A 406 -3.58 -21.90 1.47
CA ALA A 406 -3.12 -20.54 1.13
C ALA A 406 -3.50 -19.52 2.22
N ALA A 407 -4.75 -19.54 2.71
CA ALA A 407 -5.21 -18.68 3.79
C ALA A 407 -4.42 -18.91 5.09
N SER A 408 -4.21 -20.19 5.48
CA SER A 408 -3.46 -20.57 6.67
C SER A 408 -1.98 -20.22 6.55
N SER A 409 -1.35 -20.46 5.40
CA SER A 409 0.04 -20.12 5.09
C SER A 409 0.28 -18.61 5.17
N GLY A 410 -0.62 -17.81 4.58
CA GLY A 410 -0.56 -16.34 4.65
C GLY A 410 -0.73 -15.80 6.07
N ALA A 411 -1.61 -16.40 6.87
CA ALA A 411 -1.74 -16.07 8.29
C ALA A 411 -0.49 -16.45 9.09
N SER A 412 0.03 -17.67 8.94
CA SER A 412 1.23 -18.14 9.65
C SER A 412 2.49 -17.33 9.29
N THR A 413 2.69 -16.99 8.01
CA THR A 413 3.81 -16.17 7.55
C THR A 413 3.79 -14.77 8.17
N SER A 414 2.59 -14.21 8.38
CA SER A 414 2.41 -12.89 8.99
C SER A 414 2.80 -12.82 10.47
N ILE A 415 2.90 -13.95 11.18
CA ILE A 415 3.28 -13.98 12.61
C ILE A 415 4.66 -13.35 12.81
N GLY A 416 5.62 -13.69 11.94
CA GLY A 416 6.97 -13.11 11.97
C GLY A 416 6.95 -11.60 11.66
N LEU A 417 6.14 -11.18 10.69
CA LEU A 417 5.97 -9.76 10.34
C LEU A 417 5.40 -8.96 11.52
N VAL A 418 4.32 -9.45 12.14
CA VAL A 418 3.66 -8.81 13.29
C VAL A 418 4.57 -8.77 14.52
N ALA A 419 5.27 -9.87 14.82
CA ALA A 419 6.24 -9.92 15.91
C ALA A 419 7.37 -8.90 15.71
N ASN A 420 7.89 -8.78 14.48
CA ASN A 420 8.90 -7.78 14.14
C ASN A 420 8.38 -6.34 14.27
N ILE A 421 7.15 -6.05 13.80
CA ILE A 421 6.53 -4.72 13.97
C ILE A 421 6.40 -4.37 15.46
N ALA A 422 5.86 -5.28 16.28
CA ALA A 422 5.68 -5.05 17.71
C ALA A 422 7.03 -4.87 18.44
N ALA A 423 8.01 -5.74 18.18
CA ALA A 423 9.33 -5.66 18.79
C ALA A 423 10.07 -4.37 18.40
N ASN A 424 10.02 -3.98 17.12
CA ASN A 424 10.61 -2.74 16.63
C ASN A 424 9.94 -1.52 17.27
N LEU A 425 8.61 -1.46 17.35
CA LEU A 425 7.90 -0.35 17.99
C LEU A 425 8.31 -0.18 19.46
N ILE A 426 8.34 -1.28 20.23
CA ILE A 426 8.78 -1.26 21.64
C ILE A 426 10.23 -0.77 21.75
N ALA A 427 11.14 -1.31 20.93
CA ALA A 427 12.55 -0.95 20.96
C ALA A 427 12.80 0.51 20.56
N PHE A 428 12.24 0.97 19.44
CA PHE A 428 12.45 2.33 18.94
C PHE A 428 11.79 3.40 19.80
N LEU A 429 10.63 3.13 20.41
CA LEU A 429 10.01 4.05 21.39
C LEU A 429 10.85 4.16 22.67
N ALA A 430 11.38 3.05 23.19
CA ALA A 430 12.26 3.07 24.34
C ALA A 430 13.59 3.78 24.05
N ILE A 431 14.17 3.56 22.86
CA ILE A 431 15.38 4.26 22.39
C ILE A 431 15.11 5.76 22.21
N LEU A 432 13.99 6.15 21.61
CA LEU A 432 13.59 7.55 21.46
C LEU A 432 13.43 8.23 22.82
N ALA A 433 12.73 7.60 23.77
CA ALA A 433 12.58 8.13 25.13
C ALA A 433 13.93 8.28 25.85
N PHE A 434 14.85 7.33 25.68
CA PHE A 434 16.21 7.41 26.20
C PHE A 434 17.04 8.53 25.55
N ILE A 435 16.94 8.70 24.22
CA ILE A 435 17.59 9.79 23.50
C ILE A 435 17.02 11.14 23.97
N ASN A 436 15.69 11.28 24.11
CA ASN A 436 15.05 12.49 24.58
C ASN A 436 15.44 12.85 26.02
N ALA A 437 15.51 11.88 26.92
CA ALA A 437 16.02 12.11 28.28
C ALA A 437 17.50 12.52 28.29
N SER A 438 18.32 11.91 27.42
CA SER A 438 19.75 12.23 27.29
C SER A 438 19.97 13.61 26.67
N LEU A 439 19.18 13.97 25.65
CA LEU A 439 19.19 15.29 25.01
C LEU A 439 18.71 16.36 25.98
N GLY A 440 17.60 16.16 26.70
CA GLY A 440 17.11 17.10 27.70
C GLY A 440 18.12 17.32 28.84
N TRP A 441 18.84 16.28 29.26
CA TRP A 441 19.96 16.40 30.20
C TRP A 441 21.11 17.25 29.64
N LEU A 442 21.58 16.97 28.42
CA LEU A 442 22.63 17.76 27.74
C LEU A 442 22.19 19.21 27.49
N GLY A 443 20.94 19.42 27.08
CA GLY A 443 20.31 20.71 26.88
C GLY A 443 20.23 21.52 28.17
N GLY A 444 19.92 20.86 29.29
CA GLY A 444 19.96 21.45 30.62
C GLY A 444 21.34 22.03 30.98
N LEU A 445 22.44 21.43 30.53
CA LEU A 445 23.80 21.96 30.73
C LEU A 445 24.06 23.27 29.97
N VAL A 446 23.31 23.55 28.89
CA VAL A 446 23.41 24.78 28.08
C VAL A 446 22.20 25.70 28.26
N GLY A 447 21.34 25.44 29.25
CA GLY A 447 20.17 26.27 29.58
C GLY A 447 18.91 26.02 28.74
N PHE A 448 18.86 24.94 27.95
CA PHE A 448 17.74 24.58 27.10
C PHE A 448 17.29 23.11 27.32
N PRO A 449 16.67 22.80 28.47
CA PRO A 449 16.36 21.42 28.89
C PRO A 449 15.20 20.77 28.12
N SER A 450 14.44 21.53 27.33
CA SER A 450 13.30 21.05 26.54
C SER A 450 13.71 20.39 25.20
N ILE A 451 15.01 20.28 24.90
CA ILE A 451 15.46 19.70 23.63
C ILE A 451 15.18 18.20 23.54
N THR A 452 14.43 17.82 22.50
CA THR A 452 14.11 16.44 22.12
C THR A 452 14.68 16.13 20.73
N PHE A 453 14.72 14.84 20.40
CA PHE A 453 15.08 14.37 19.05
C PHE A 453 14.08 14.88 18.00
N GLU A 454 12.81 14.94 18.36
CA GLU A 454 11.72 15.57 17.60
C GLU A 454 12.06 17.02 17.23
N ILE A 455 12.48 17.85 18.19
CA ILE A 455 12.84 19.24 17.94
C ILE A 455 14.08 19.34 17.04
N ILE A 456 15.07 18.46 17.20
CA ILE A 456 16.22 18.43 16.28
C ILE A 456 15.75 18.09 14.85
N CYS A 457 14.83 17.12 14.71
CA CYS A 457 14.24 16.76 13.42
C CYS A 457 13.41 17.90 12.83
N SER A 458 12.63 18.63 13.63
CA SER A 458 11.80 19.73 13.15
C SER A 458 12.65 20.83 12.51
N TYR A 459 13.74 21.25 13.15
CA TYR A 459 14.66 22.24 12.57
C TYR A 459 15.44 21.71 11.35
N VAL A 460 15.89 20.44 11.38
CA VAL A 460 16.67 19.85 10.27
C VAL A 460 15.83 19.63 9.02
N PHE A 461 14.58 19.17 9.16
CA PHE A 461 13.69 18.88 8.03
C PHE A 461 12.71 20.01 7.70
N MET A 462 12.67 21.13 8.45
CA MET A 462 11.80 22.28 8.12
C MET A 462 11.94 22.75 6.66
N PRO A 463 13.17 22.89 6.09
CA PRO A 463 13.31 23.25 4.68
C PRO A 463 12.70 22.20 3.72
N VAL A 464 12.73 20.91 4.09
CA VAL A 464 12.14 19.82 3.30
C VAL A 464 10.62 19.89 3.36
N ALA A 465 10.04 20.07 4.56
CA ALA A 465 8.61 20.22 4.77
C ALA A 465 8.05 21.47 4.05
N PHE A 466 8.72 22.61 4.19
CA PHE A 466 8.33 23.85 3.52
C PHE A 466 8.35 23.70 1.99
N MET A 467 9.41 23.09 1.43
CA MET A 467 9.50 22.84 -0.02
C MET A 467 8.44 21.89 -0.57
N MET A 468 7.78 21.08 0.27
CA MET A 468 6.60 20.29 -0.14
C MET A 468 5.34 21.16 -0.32
N GLY A 469 5.37 22.43 0.09
CA GLY A 469 4.24 23.38 0.06
C GLY A 469 3.33 23.29 1.29
N ILE A 470 3.91 22.95 2.43
CA ILE A 470 3.35 23.10 3.77
C ILE A 470 3.47 24.58 4.20
N PRO A 471 2.48 25.19 4.88
CA PRO A 471 2.61 26.52 5.48
C PRO A 471 3.82 26.61 6.41
N PHE A 472 4.44 27.79 6.52
CA PHE A 472 5.67 27.95 7.31
C PHE A 472 5.46 27.62 8.80
N GLU A 473 4.29 27.98 9.32
CA GLU A 473 3.81 27.79 10.68
C GLU A 473 3.62 26.30 11.04
N GLU A 474 3.28 25.47 10.05
CA GLU A 474 3.06 24.04 10.20
C GLU A 474 4.31 23.21 9.85
N SER A 475 5.26 23.81 9.12
CA SER A 475 6.42 23.12 8.55
C SER A 475 7.32 22.47 9.61
N PHE A 476 7.38 23.00 10.83
CA PHE A 476 8.15 22.40 11.93
C PHE A 476 7.57 21.06 12.41
N ILE A 477 6.25 20.98 12.61
CA ILE A 477 5.60 19.73 13.04
C ILE A 477 5.61 18.71 11.90
N VAL A 478 5.41 19.14 10.65
CA VAL A 478 5.54 18.23 9.50
C VAL A 478 6.98 17.71 9.35
N ALA A 479 7.99 18.55 9.62
CA ALA A 479 9.39 18.14 9.64
C ALA A 479 9.71 17.14 10.77
N GLU A 480 9.08 17.27 11.94
CA GLU A 480 9.14 16.26 13.00
C GLU A 480 8.61 14.90 12.51
N LEU A 481 7.45 14.88 11.84
CA LEU A 481 6.86 13.65 11.30
C LEU A 481 7.79 12.99 10.25
N ILE A 482 8.39 13.78 9.36
CA ILE A 482 9.36 13.30 8.36
C ILE A 482 10.61 12.71 9.03
N GLY A 483 11.14 13.37 10.07
CA GLY A 483 12.29 12.85 10.83
C GLY A 483 11.96 11.59 11.62
N THR A 484 10.79 11.57 12.28
CA THR A 484 10.25 10.40 12.99
C THR A 484 10.13 9.20 12.04
N LYS A 485 9.58 9.41 10.84
CA LYS A 485 9.51 8.39 9.78
C LYS A 485 10.90 7.85 9.43
N LEU A 486 11.84 8.73 9.08
CA LEU A 486 13.14 8.34 8.55
C LEU A 486 13.99 7.60 9.59
N PHE A 487 14.06 8.12 10.82
CA PHE A 487 14.95 7.61 11.85
C PHE A 487 14.37 6.46 12.68
N LEU A 488 13.05 6.40 12.83
CA LEU A 488 12.36 5.37 13.62
C LEU A 488 11.55 4.47 12.69
N ASN A 489 10.32 4.88 12.36
CA ASN A 489 9.43 4.18 11.45
C ASN A 489 8.19 5.03 11.10
N GLU A 490 7.53 4.65 10.01
CA GLU A 490 6.28 5.25 9.54
C GLU A 490 5.09 5.01 10.47
N PHE A 491 5.04 3.91 11.24
CA PHE A 491 3.96 3.63 12.18
C PHE A 491 3.82 4.71 13.25
N LEU A 492 4.93 5.10 13.88
CA LEU A 492 4.95 6.17 14.89
C LEU A 492 4.61 7.53 14.27
N ALA A 493 5.10 7.81 13.07
CA ALA A 493 4.77 9.05 12.36
C ALA A 493 3.27 9.13 12.00
N TYR A 494 2.65 8.01 11.58
CA TYR A 494 1.21 7.95 11.32
C TYR A 494 0.37 8.02 12.60
N GLN A 495 0.85 7.47 13.72
CA GLN A 495 0.16 7.64 15.00
C GLN A 495 0.15 9.12 15.42
N LYS A 496 1.29 9.82 15.38
CA LYS A 496 1.36 11.26 15.66
C LYS A 496 0.48 12.08 14.69
N LEU A 497 0.46 11.73 13.40
CA LEU A 497 -0.42 12.38 12.41
C LEU A 497 -1.91 12.14 12.71
N SER A 498 -2.28 10.94 13.17
CA SER A 498 -3.63 10.62 13.65
C SER A 498 -4.01 11.46 14.86
N GLU A 499 -3.12 11.63 15.83
CA GLU A 499 -3.38 12.46 17.02
C GLU A 499 -3.65 13.93 16.62
N LEU A 500 -2.83 14.52 15.74
CA LEU A 500 -3.04 15.85 15.17
C LEU A 500 -4.38 15.96 14.42
N LYS A 501 -4.77 14.93 13.67
CA LYS A 501 -6.07 14.87 12.96
C LYS A 501 -7.24 14.80 13.94
N THR A 502 -7.17 13.92 14.93
CA THR A 502 -8.21 13.74 15.95
C THR A 502 -8.42 15.03 16.74
N ASN A 503 -7.34 15.74 17.10
CA ASN A 503 -7.41 17.04 17.76
C ASN A 503 -8.18 18.07 16.93
N ARG A 504 -7.94 18.14 15.62
CA ARG A 504 -8.69 19.01 14.69
C ARG A 504 -10.17 18.64 14.61
N VAL A 505 -10.47 17.34 14.47
CA VAL A 505 -11.86 16.85 14.31
C VAL A 505 -12.67 17.01 15.59
N ASN A 506 -12.02 16.93 16.76
CA ASN A 506 -12.63 17.20 18.07
C ASN A 506 -12.84 18.70 18.36
N GLY A 507 -12.40 19.60 17.48
CA GLY A 507 -12.58 21.05 17.64
C GLY A 507 -11.71 21.67 18.74
N LEU A 508 -10.52 21.12 19.01
CA LEU A 508 -9.56 21.76 19.91
C LEU A 508 -8.99 23.05 19.29
N ASP A 509 -8.57 23.99 20.13
CA ASP A 509 -7.87 25.19 19.68
C ASP A 509 -6.57 24.83 18.94
N GLU A 510 -6.24 25.58 17.89
CA GLU A 510 -5.05 25.36 17.05
C GLU A 510 -3.74 25.40 17.86
N MET A 511 -3.70 26.28 18.88
CA MET A 511 -2.56 26.52 19.75
C MET A 511 -3.02 26.42 21.22
N ILE A 512 -2.37 25.55 22.01
CA ILE A 512 -2.53 25.53 23.46
C ILE A 512 -1.17 25.87 24.07
N GLY A 513 -1.05 27.09 24.61
CA GLY A 513 0.24 27.66 25.00
C GLY A 513 1.12 27.92 23.77
N GLU A 514 2.33 27.36 23.76
CA GLU A 514 3.26 27.43 22.61
C GLU A 514 3.15 26.19 21.69
N GLU A 515 2.32 25.21 22.03
CA GLU A 515 2.19 23.95 21.28
C GLU A 515 0.99 23.96 20.32
N ARG A 516 1.27 23.80 19.02
CA ARG A 516 0.25 23.60 17.97
C ARG A 516 -0.35 22.20 18.08
N GLN A 517 -1.66 22.11 18.29
CA GLN A 517 -2.37 20.87 18.56
C GLN A 517 -2.81 20.10 17.31
N TRP A 518 -2.90 20.78 16.17
CA TRP A 518 -3.30 20.18 14.90
C TRP A 518 -2.75 20.93 13.67
N ILE A 519 -2.87 20.31 12.49
CA ILE A 519 -2.45 20.87 11.20
C ILE A 519 -3.62 20.91 10.21
N SER A 520 -3.53 21.82 9.24
CA SER A 520 -4.53 22.03 8.19
C SER A 520 -4.80 20.77 7.36
N VAL A 521 -5.99 20.67 6.77
CA VAL A 521 -6.38 19.54 5.89
C VAL A 521 -5.41 19.38 4.71
N ARG A 522 -4.88 20.49 4.18
CA ARG A 522 -3.85 20.50 3.13
C ARG A 522 -2.58 19.82 3.62
N SER A 523 -2.09 20.19 4.81
CA SER A 523 -0.89 19.60 5.40
C SER A 523 -1.10 18.14 5.81
N GLU A 524 -2.27 17.77 6.33
CA GLU A 524 -2.63 16.37 6.64
C GLU A 524 -2.48 15.45 5.41
N ILE A 525 -2.97 15.90 4.24
CA ILE A 525 -2.89 15.14 2.99
C ILE A 525 -1.45 15.11 2.47
N ILE A 526 -0.74 16.24 2.44
CA ILE A 526 0.67 16.26 2.02
C ILE A 526 1.53 15.37 2.93
N CYS A 527 1.28 15.37 4.25
CA CYS A 527 1.91 14.47 5.21
C CYS A 527 1.58 13.01 4.91
N THR A 528 0.32 12.68 4.64
CA THR A 528 -0.09 11.30 4.32
C THR A 528 0.71 10.74 3.14
N TYR A 529 0.93 11.53 2.10
CA TYR A 529 1.76 11.13 0.96
C TYR A 529 3.27 11.07 1.31
N ALA A 530 3.77 11.99 2.14
CA ALA A 530 5.17 12.02 2.56
C ALA A 530 5.54 10.84 3.48
N LEU A 531 4.61 10.42 4.34
CA LEU A 531 4.75 9.28 5.23
C LEU A 531 4.52 7.94 4.53
N CYS A 532 3.88 7.91 3.36
CA CYS A 532 3.69 6.70 2.56
C CYS A 532 5.03 6.23 1.95
N GLY A 533 5.65 5.25 2.61
CA GLY A 533 6.84 4.52 2.13
C GLY A 533 7.64 3.94 3.28
N PHE A 534 8.14 2.71 3.16
CA PHE A 534 9.02 2.04 4.15
C PHE A 534 10.43 2.64 4.29
N ALA A 535 10.71 3.80 3.68
CA ALA A 535 12.00 4.48 3.72
C ALA A 535 12.37 4.99 5.13
N ASN A 536 12.94 4.10 5.94
CA ASN A 536 13.46 4.36 7.28
C ASN A 536 14.74 3.52 7.56
N PHE A 537 15.51 3.88 8.61
CA PHE A 537 16.75 3.16 8.96
C PHE A 537 16.53 1.71 9.42
N SER A 538 15.38 1.35 10.01
CA SER A 538 15.07 -0.04 10.40
C SER A 538 14.86 -0.94 9.17
N SER A 539 14.20 -0.41 8.14
CA SER A 539 13.97 -1.07 6.86
C SER A 539 15.26 -1.39 6.10
N LEU A 540 16.37 -0.66 6.33
CA LEU A 540 17.69 -1.05 5.78
C LEU A 540 18.05 -2.48 6.19
N GLY A 541 17.91 -2.81 7.47
CA GLY A 541 18.21 -4.15 7.99
C GLY A 541 17.26 -5.21 7.41
N ILE A 542 15.98 -4.86 7.26
CA ILE A 542 14.95 -5.73 6.67
C ILE A 542 15.25 -6.02 5.20
N VAL A 543 15.59 -5.01 4.39
CA VAL A 543 15.91 -5.16 2.96
C VAL A 543 17.23 -5.91 2.77
N ILE A 544 18.28 -5.61 3.55
CA ILE A 544 19.54 -6.37 3.50
C ILE A 544 19.26 -7.84 3.85
N GLY A 545 18.55 -8.11 4.94
CA GLY A 545 18.25 -9.47 5.40
C GLY A 545 17.39 -10.26 4.41
N GLY A 546 16.28 -9.68 3.97
CA GLY A 546 15.33 -10.30 3.04
C GLY A 546 15.93 -10.52 1.65
N LEU A 547 16.57 -9.51 1.06
CA LEU A 547 17.12 -9.66 -0.30
C LEU A 547 18.36 -10.57 -0.31
N SER A 548 19.17 -10.56 0.75
CA SER A 548 20.31 -11.48 0.89
C SER A 548 19.91 -12.92 1.24
N SER A 549 18.74 -13.17 1.84
CA SER A 549 18.25 -14.54 2.05
C SER A 549 17.69 -15.14 0.75
N ILE A 550 17.09 -14.30 -0.11
CA ILE A 550 16.59 -14.70 -1.44
C ILE A 550 17.76 -14.94 -2.42
N CYS A 551 18.78 -14.07 -2.41
CA CYS A 551 19.96 -14.19 -3.28
C CYS A 551 21.29 -13.93 -2.53
N PRO A 552 21.83 -14.94 -1.81
CA PRO A 552 23.04 -14.77 -0.97
C PRO A 552 24.29 -14.29 -1.73
N SER A 553 24.43 -14.68 -2.99
CA SER A 553 25.55 -14.26 -3.87
C SER A 553 25.58 -12.76 -4.15
N ARG A 554 24.42 -12.07 -4.08
CA ARG A 554 24.29 -10.63 -4.32
C ARG A 554 24.37 -9.77 -3.04
N ARG A 555 24.59 -10.37 -1.87
CA ARG A 555 24.65 -9.66 -0.57
C ARG A 555 25.57 -8.45 -0.55
N ALA A 556 26.73 -8.52 -1.22
CA ALA A 556 27.68 -7.42 -1.33
C ALA A 556 27.12 -6.24 -2.15
N ASP A 557 26.50 -6.52 -3.30
CA ASP A 557 25.85 -5.51 -4.15
C ASP A 557 24.72 -4.81 -3.37
N VAL A 558 23.82 -5.59 -2.76
CA VAL A 558 22.71 -5.10 -1.91
C VAL A 558 23.24 -4.17 -0.81
N SER A 559 24.22 -4.63 -0.03
CA SER A 559 24.77 -3.83 1.08
C SER A 559 25.47 -2.54 0.62
N SER A 560 25.99 -2.49 -0.61
CA SER A 560 26.64 -1.29 -1.15
C SER A 560 25.64 -0.24 -1.68
N LEU A 561 24.47 -0.69 -2.14
CA LEU A 561 23.44 0.14 -2.77
C LEU A 561 22.35 0.61 -1.79
N VAL A 562 22.12 -0.13 -0.71
CA VAL A 562 20.95 0.05 0.17
C VAL A 562 20.79 1.47 0.76
N LEU A 563 21.89 2.15 1.14
CA LEU A 563 21.81 3.53 1.66
C LEU A 563 21.38 4.54 0.58
N ARG A 564 21.86 4.35 -0.66
CA ARG A 564 21.43 5.14 -1.82
C ARG A 564 19.96 4.85 -2.14
N ALA A 565 19.57 3.59 -2.09
CA ALA A 565 18.18 3.18 -2.33
C ALA A 565 17.22 3.75 -1.27
N LEU A 566 17.61 3.78 0.02
CA LEU A 566 16.85 4.43 1.09
C LEU A 566 16.66 5.92 0.80
N PHE A 567 17.74 6.66 0.56
CA PHE A 567 17.67 8.10 0.27
C PHE A 567 16.80 8.39 -0.97
N THR A 568 16.95 7.56 -2.01
CA THR A 568 16.17 7.65 -3.24
C THR A 568 14.68 7.36 -2.97
N GLY A 569 14.36 6.34 -2.18
CA GLY A 569 12.99 6.00 -1.78
C GLY A 569 12.34 7.06 -0.89
N THR A 570 13.09 7.69 0.03
CA THR A 570 12.63 8.86 0.80
C THR A 570 12.23 9.99 -0.15
N CYS A 571 13.07 10.30 -1.14
CA CYS A 571 12.77 11.32 -2.13
C CYS A 571 11.53 10.99 -2.98
N VAL A 572 11.25 9.71 -3.26
CA VAL A 572 10.01 9.30 -3.96
C VAL A 572 8.77 9.66 -3.16
N SER A 573 8.72 9.36 -1.86
CA SER A 573 7.61 9.77 -0.99
C SER A 573 7.47 11.30 -0.92
N LEU A 574 8.58 12.04 -0.86
CA LEU A 574 8.57 13.51 -0.85
C LEU A 574 8.09 14.12 -2.18
N ILE A 575 8.47 13.55 -3.32
CA ILE A 575 7.97 13.98 -4.65
C ILE A 575 6.48 13.64 -4.80
N ASN A 576 6.04 12.48 -4.31
CA ASN A 576 4.61 12.13 -4.19
C ASN A 576 3.85 13.21 -3.39
N ALA A 577 4.38 13.61 -2.24
CA ALA A 577 3.80 14.64 -1.39
C ALA A 577 3.76 16.02 -2.07
N CYS A 578 4.80 16.38 -2.84
CA CYS A 578 4.79 17.58 -3.65
C CYS A 578 3.71 17.55 -4.74
N ILE A 579 3.52 16.41 -5.43
CA ILE A 579 2.43 16.29 -6.43
C ILE A 579 1.06 16.37 -5.76
N ALA A 580 0.88 15.78 -4.58
CA ALA A 580 -0.33 16.00 -3.78
C ALA A 580 -0.49 17.50 -3.42
N GLY A 581 0.58 18.19 -3.02
CA GLY A 581 0.56 19.63 -2.72
C GLY A 581 0.26 20.53 -3.93
N ILE A 582 0.67 20.14 -5.14
CA ILE A 582 0.32 20.83 -6.40
C ILE A 582 -1.18 20.64 -6.71
N LEU A 583 -1.67 19.40 -6.63
CA LEU A 583 -2.99 19.04 -7.15
C LEU A 583 -4.12 19.19 -6.14
N PHE A 584 -3.82 19.08 -4.84
CA PHE A 584 -4.83 19.18 -3.79
C PHE A 584 -5.33 20.62 -3.68
N VAL A 585 -6.65 20.73 -3.82
CA VAL A 585 -7.42 21.94 -3.58
C VAL A 585 -8.21 21.72 -2.29
N PRO A 586 -7.87 22.40 -1.18
CA PRO A 586 -8.70 22.34 0.02
C PRO A 586 -10.15 22.77 -0.29
N PRO A 587 -11.15 22.13 0.35
CA PRO A 587 -12.53 22.58 0.27
C PRO A 587 -12.62 24.03 0.75
N LEU A 588 -13.55 24.78 0.18
CA LEU A 588 -13.72 26.19 0.44
C LEU A 588 -14.20 26.39 1.88
N ASN A 589 -13.47 27.15 2.71
CA ASN A 589 -13.93 27.42 4.08
C ASN A 589 -15.06 28.44 4.05
N CYS A 590 -16.29 27.96 3.98
CA CYS A 590 -17.47 28.80 3.81
C CYS A 590 -17.75 29.72 4.99
N LEU A 591 -17.24 29.42 6.18
CA LEU A 591 -17.32 30.33 7.32
C LEU A 591 -16.46 31.59 7.11
N ASP A 592 -15.24 31.43 6.59
CA ASP A 592 -14.37 32.56 6.25
C ASP A 592 -14.96 33.37 5.08
N VAL A 593 -15.51 32.69 4.06
CA VAL A 593 -16.14 33.35 2.92
C VAL A 593 -17.36 34.18 3.36
N PHE A 594 -18.25 33.63 4.19
CA PHE A 594 -19.40 34.37 4.72
C PHE A 594 -19.01 35.46 5.73
N GLY A 595 -17.88 35.31 6.44
CA GLY A 595 -17.38 36.31 7.39
C GLY A 595 -16.63 37.47 6.74
N THR A 596 -15.99 37.27 5.59
CA THR A 596 -15.10 38.27 4.96
C THR A 596 -15.60 38.88 3.66
N SER A 597 -16.48 38.20 2.92
CA SER A 597 -16.92 38.65 1.59
C SER A 597 -18.29 39.36 1.63
N PHE A 598 -18.41 40.44 0.87
CA PHE A 598 -19.70 41.09 0.65
C PHE A 598 -20.61 40.18 -0.17
N PHE A 599 -21.79 39.88 0.39
CA PHE A 599 -22.85 39.09 -0.22
C PHE A 599 -23.28 39.69 -1.58
N ASN A 600 -22.81 39.10 -2.68
CA ASN A 600 -22.99 39.59 -4.06
C ASN A 600 -23.04 38.42 -5.05
N THR A 601 -23.99 38.46 -5.99
CA THR A 601 -24.31 37.36 -6.93
C THR A 601 -23.18 37.02 -7.92
N THR A 602 -22.20 37.91 -8.10
CA THR A 602 -21.03 37.66 -8.98
C THR A 602 -19.91 36.85 -8.32
N ASN A 603 -19.96 36.60 -7.01
CA ASN A 603 -18.92 35.84 -6.32
C ASN A 603 -19.19 34.33 -6.43
N ILE A 604 -18.34 33.63 -7.18
CA ILE A 604 -18.42 32.18 -7.43
C ILE A 604 -18.20 31.39 -6.13
N ASP A 605 -17.31 31.85 -5.26
CA ASP A 605 -16.99 31.18 -4.00
C ASP A 605 -18.18 31.28 -3.02
N LEU A 606 -18.81 32.46 -2.94
CA LEU A 606 -20.06 32.66 -2.20
C LEU A 606 -21.18 31.75 -2.71
N LYS A 607 -21.34 31.64 -4.04
CA LYS A 607 -22.35 30.77 -4.65
C LYS A 607 -22.13 29.30 -4.27
N ASN A 608 -20.90 28.81 -4.38
CA ASN A 608 -20.55 27.43 -4.02
C ASN A 608 -20.85 27.15 -2.55
N CYS A 609 -20.54 28.10 -1.66
CA CYS A 609 -20.85 28.01 -0.23
C CYS A 609 -22.35 28.03 0.09
N CYS A 610 -23.14 28.85 -0.62
CA CYS A 610 -24.59 28.79 -0.50
C CYS A 610 -25.14 27.45 -0.97
N THR A 611 -24.62 26.89 -2.07
CA THR A 611 -25.03 25.55 -2.56
C THR A 611 -24.68 24.43 -1.57
N ASP A 612 -23.51 24.47 -0.92
CA ASP A 612 -23.10 23.51 0.12
C ASP A 612 -24.00 23.58 1.36
N LEU A 613 -24.31 24.80 1.82
CA LEU A 613 -25.23 25.07 2.91
C LEU A 613 -26.66 24.55 2.59
N PHE A 614 -27.16 24.80 1.38
CA PHE A 614 -28.46 24.29 0.93
C PHE A 614 -28.48 22.75 0.83
N GLY A 615 -27.40 22.13 0.36
CA GLY A 615 -27.26 20.67 0.32
C GLY A 615 -27.24 20.02 1.70
N SER A 616 -26.77 20.75 2.72
CA SER A 616 -26.73 20.33 4.12
C SER A 616 -28.01 20.68 4.91
N THR A 617 -29.03 21.25 4.26
CA THR A 617 -30.26 21.71 4.93
C THR A 617 -31.36 20.64 4.87
N VAL A 618 -31.91 20.29 6.03
CA VAL A 618 -33.07 19.38 6.17
C VAL A 618 -34.29 20.17 6.64
N ASN A 619 -35.34 20.18 5.82
CA ASN A 619 -36.62 20.83 6.10
C ASN A 619 -37.68 19.81 6.55
N ASN A 620 -37.79 19.63 7.86
CA ASN A 620 -38.85 18.83 8.51
C ASN A 620 -39.88 19.72 9.22
N GLY A 621 -40.28 20.83 8.58
CA GLY A 621 -41.19 21.84 9.15
C GLY A 621 -40.52 22.86 10.08
N THR A 622 -39.27 22.62 10.44
CA THR A 622 -38.31 23.64 10.89
C THR A 622 -37.00 23.42 10.13
N ILE A 623 -36.28 24.51 9.84
CA ILE A 623 -34.99 24.44 9.14
C ILE A 623 -33.94 23.91 10.12
N SER A 624 -33.28 22.83 9.74
CA SER A 624 -32.20 22.21 10.49
C SER A 624 -31.03 21.89 9.53
N PHE A 625 -29.81 21.83 10.06
CA PHE A 625 -28.61 21.58 9.27
C PHE A 625 -27.93 20.30 9.74
N GLU A 626 -27.50 19.47 8.80
CA GLU A 626 -26.70 18.26 9.06
C GLU A 626 -25.20 18.51 8.81
N GLY A 627 -24.35 17.55 9.18
CA GLY A 627 -22.92 17.63 8.96
C GLY A 627 -22.23 18.79 9.71
N SER A 628 -21.24 19.41 9.07
CA SER A 628 -20.46 20.54 9.60
C SER A 628 -21.33 21.73 10.03
N TRP A 629 -22.37 22.02 9.27
CA TRP A 629 -23.27 23.16 9.49
C TRP A 629 -24.14 23.05 10.75
N SER A 630 -24.34 21.84 11.28
CA SER A 630 -25.10 21.59 12.51
C SER A 630 -24.53 22.30 13.76
N THR A 631 -23.22 22.59 13.76
CA THR A 631 -22.51 23.21 14.89
C THR A 631 -22.33 24.73 14.75
N VAL A 632 -22.72 25.31 13.62
CA VAL A 632 -22.47 26.71 13.27
C VAL A 632 -23.58 27.61 13.81
N THR A 633 -23.27 28.40 14.84
CA THR A 633 -24.24 29.27 15.54
C THR A 633 -24.96 30.29 14.63
N ASN A 634 -24.33 30.72 13.55
CA ASN A 634 -24.89 31.68 12.59
C ASN A 634 -25.45 31.04 11.30
N ALA A 635 -25.58 29.70 11.23
CA ALA A 635 -25.98 29.01 10.00
C ALA A 635 -27.31 29.49 9.42
N THR A 636 -28.32 29.76 10.27
CA THR A 636 -29.61 30.34 9.86
C THR A 636 -29.49 31.72 9.24
N LEU A 637 -28.58 32.58 9.74
CA LEU A 637 -28.34 33.91 9.18
C LEU A 637 -27.73 33.82 7.78
N TYR A 638 -26.71 32.95 7.62
CA TYR A 638 -26.09 32.72 6.32
C TYR A 638 -27.06 32.08 5.33
N PHE A 639 -27.93 31.18 5.78
CA PHE A 639 -28.98 30.58 4.97
C PHE A 639 -29.95 31.64 4.43
N THR A 640 -30.46 32.55 5.28
CA THR A 640 -31.32 33.65 4.82
C THR A 640 -30.61 34.54 3.81
N ASN A 641 -29.39 34.98 4.08
CA ASN A 641 -28.62 35.82 3.15
C ASN A 641 -28.34 35.11 1.81
N CYS A 642 -28.15 33.79 1.82
CA CYS A 642 -28.01 32.98 0.60
C CYS A 642 -29.32 32.88 -0.19
N CYS A 643 -30.46 32.69 0.49
CA CYS A 643 -31.79 32.65 -0.13
C CYS A 643 -32.21 33.99 -0.74
N ASP A 644 -31.81 35.12 -0.13
CA ASP A 644 -32.04 36.47 -0.68
C ASP A 644 -31.27 36.73 -2.00
N LEU A 645 -30.24 35.92 -2.31
CA LEU A 645 -29.38 36.07 -3.49
C LEU A 645 -29.59 34.99 -4.56
N PHE A 646 -29.94 33.77 -4.15
CA PHE A 646 -29.99 32.60 -5.01
C PHE A 646 -31.31 31.85 -4.80
N ASP A 647 -32.17 31.88 -5.83
CA ASP A 647 -33.43 31.12 -5.85
C ASP A 647 -33.13 29.61 -5.89
N TYR A 648 -33.40 28.93 -4.78
CA TYR A 648 -33.22 27.50 -4.58
C TYR A 648 -34.50 26.90 -3.99
N ALA A 649 -34.81 25.65 -4.35
CA ALA A 649 -36.04 24.99 -3.91
C ALA A 649 -36.17 24.83 -2.38
N VAL A 650 -35.06 24.91 -1.64
CA VAL A 650 -35.03 24.81 -0.16
C VAL A 650 -35.34 26.17 0.52
N CYS A 651 -35.30 27.27 -0.23
CA CYS A 651 -35.59 28.63 0.25
C CYS A 651 -37.08 29.01 0.19
N ASN A 652 -37.93 28.14 -0.37
CA ASN A 652 -39.38 28.32 -0.54
C ASN A 652 -40.16 27.35 0.37
#